data_AF-A0A812JBT2-F1
#
_entry.id   AF-A0A812JBT2-F1
#
_cell.length_a   1.000
_cell.length_b   1.000
_cell.length_c   1.000
_cell.angle_alpha   90.00
_cell.angle_beta   90.00
_cell.angle_gamma   90.00
#
_symmetry.space_group_name_H-M   'P 1'
#
loop_
_entity.id
_entity.type
_entity.pdbx_description
1 polymer ?
#
loop_
_entity_poly.entity_id
_entity_poly.type
_entity_poly.pdbx_seq_one_letter_code
_entity_poly.pdbx_strand_id
1 'polypeptide(L)'
;MLQPDADRGHAERAVEPVTGQRNLDEMRRLLQQRQALPRETEARESREPVELPPATAPELQEQFIRLTQEKRELKDYAERVTRELRRYQQNSKRPLPEAGPEDDIPLPPWVTNMQMMSPLLFAYEERISELEAVIERSVSIAEQAQLLAQENDQLRAELHERTEQLRNLQLLGYSGGGAPGEAGLVDDQHEELQELYRLSVEQNEALAQQNQLLKLQLERMQQTLAAGRQQAQEVYVKASENTNALAEEVQRGEALAHQRAVAEQRLEEVTAELVDQVSRRDALEAEMESLRHELEVQTQTNEINQKSFQERCALALDEEERLKADLARTQKREGEYRRQALEARNGLDERAEELHLTRKELEATKQEAQQLLQTADTMDRQLVDIRQAHEDKVAQLKDREARLMELQIEKDRLKSTEEASRKQAERLEARLREEISAIKREKEQELQTLKSSQQKMLEDLRKKLRNSEQTSSEATAKAEKLEKQQEWQASALERQSAAYKDEHERLQSDYQNSQEGRRKLEQQLAEVTQQLAKLRSSHDASAKDAKESLARAAADQASLQSQLQAVEQRLSQVQSELQLTSSRALAAEEGLSKAQLELQEARLKANNEVEQAKRQAEADFRRLTRQMKALQSRAQDEEQRASQLLRAQEALRLQWQSELGMEREELESQVERLRRENAAIRGRVKHGFQTLVSGPELVTRVPLS
;
A
#
# COMPACT_ATOMS: atom_id res chain seq x y z
N MET A 1 33.76 -66.48 80.34
CA MET A 1 34.62 -67.15 79.36
C MET A 1 34.10 -66.82 77.97
N LEU A 2 35.01 -66.46 77.04
CA LEU A 2 34.80 -66.19 75.59
C LEU A 2 33.99 -64.91 75.33
N GLN A 3 34.39 -63.90 74.54
CA GLN A 3 35.57 -63.48 73.77
C GLN A 3 35.26 -62.01 73.38
N PRO A 4 36.22 -61.06 73.26
CA PRO A 4 35.92 -59.68 72.88
C PRO A 4 36.10 -59.44 71.37
N ASP A 5 35.12 -58.80 70.76
CA ASP A 5 35.21 -58.31 69.38
C ASP A 5 36.13 -57.09 69.29
N ALA A 6 37.17 -57.28 68.50
CA ALA A 6 38.02 -56.23 67.96
C ALA A 6 37.48 -55.84 66.59
N ASP A 7 37.17 -54.56 66.37
CA ASP A 7 37.21 -53.98 65.03
C ASP A 7 37.48 -52.47 65.11
N ARG A 8 38.79 -52.15 65.08
CA ARG A 8 39.32 -50.84 64.68
C ARG A 8 39.60 -50.90 63.18
N GLY A 9 38.66 -50.37 62.38
CA GLY A 9 38.90 -50.05 60.97
C GLY A 9 39.39 -48.61 60.84
N HIS A 10 40.70 -48.44 60.74
CA HIS A 10 41.35 -47.18 60.37
C HIS A 10 41.06 -46.84 58.90
N ALA A 11 40.40 -45.71 58.65
CA ALA A 11 40.32 -45.11 57.32
C ALA A 11 41.46 -44.08 57.17
N GLU A 12 42.60 -44.53 56.64
CA GLU A 12 43.65 -43.65 56.12
C GLU A 12 43.13 -42.93 54.86
N ARG A 13 42.82 -41.64 55.00
CA ARG A 13 42.66 -40.73 53.86
C ARG A 13 44.04 -40.24 53.44
N ALA A 14 44.45 -40.67 52.25
CA ALA A 14 45.56 -40.09 51.51
C ALA A 14 45.35 -38.59 51.28
N VAL A 15 46.29 -37.78 51.75
CA VAL A 15 46.40 -36.35 51.43
C VAL A 15 47.42 -36.23 50.30
N GLU A 16 46.95 -36.01 49.08
CA GLU A 16 47.79 -35.59 47.96
C GLU A 16 48.07 -34.06 48.06
N PRO A 17 49.32 -33.60 47.87
CA PRO A 17 49.62 -32.18 47.75
C PRO A 17 49.36 -31.69 46.31
N VAL A 18 48.25 -30.99 46.11
CA VAL A 18 47.89 -30.34 44.84
C VAL A 18 48.68 -29.04 44.65
N THR A 19 49.72 -29.13 43.83
CA THR A 19 50.19 -28.16 42.82
C THR A 19 49.75 -26.68 42.92
N GLY A 20 50.31 -25.94 43.87
CA GLY A 20 50.19 -24.47 43.98
C GLY A 20 51.10 -23.64 43.05
N GLN A 21 51.49 -24.13 41.86
CA GLN A 21 52.43 -23.42 40.97
C GLN A 21 51.91 -23.12 39.55
N ARG A 22 50.76 -23.65 39.11
CA ARG A 22 50.23 -23.37 37.75
C ARG A 22 49.45 -22.06 37.62
N ASN A 23 48.93 -21.51 38.71
CA ASN A 23 48.03 -20.34 38.64
C ASN A 23 48.77 -18.98 38.56
N LEU A 24 50.08 -18.93 38.79
CA LEU A 24 50.86 -17.68 38.70
C LEU A 24 51.30 -17.34 37.26
N ASP A 25 51.42 -18.33 36.38
CA ASP A 25 51.87 -18.12 35.00
C ASP A 25 50.74 -17.74 34.05
N GLU A 26 49.50 -18.16 34.31
CA GLU A 26 48.32 -17.70 33.54
C GLU A 26 47.97 -16.24 33.84
N MET A 27 48.16 -15.80 35.09
CA MET A 27 47.89 -14.42 35.51
C MET A 27 48.89 -13.42 34.90
N ARG A 28 50.13 -13.84 34.59
CA ARG A 28 51.13 -13.01 33.89
C ARG A 28 50.84 -12.86 32.40
N ARG A 29 50.22 -13.85 31.75
CA ARG A 29 49.84 -13.78 30.33
C ARG A 29 48.68 -12.82 30.07
N LEU A 30 47.73 -12.71 31.00
CA LEU A 30 46.57 -11.81 30.85
C LEU A 30 46.92 -10.33 31.04
N LEU A 31 48.01 -9.99 31.74
CA LEU A 31 48.45 -8.61 31.92
C LEU A 31 49.28 -8.06 30.75
N GLN A 32 49.77 -8.90 29.83
CA GLN A 32 50.56 -8.48 28.67
C GLN A 32 49.73 -8.21 27.40
N GLN A 33 48.43 -8.49 27.41
CA GLN A 33 47.56 -8.39 26.21
C GLN A 33 46.73 -7.09 26.15
N ARG A 34 47.10 -6.04 26.89
CA ARG A 34 46.32 -4.78 26.97
C ARG A 34 47.04 -3.51 26.50
N GLN A 35 48.18 -3.64 25.81
CA GLN A 35 48.92 -2.52 25.21
C GLN A 35 49.00 -2.65 23.68
N ALA A 36 47.91 -2.35 22.97
CA ALA A 36 47.96 -2.02 21.54
C ALA A 36 46.67 -1.29 21.13
N LEU A 37 46.73 0.03 21.00
CA LEU A 37 45.76 0.85 20.27
C LEU A 37 46.56 1.94 19.53
N PRO A 38 46.42 2.08 18.20
CA PRO A 38 47.13 3.10 17.44
C PRO A 38 46.42 4.46 17.50
N ARG A 39 47.22 5.52 17.53
CA ARG A 39 46.81 6.92 17.40
C ARG A 39 46.55 7.23 15.92
N GLU A 40 45.39 7.80 15.63
CA GLU A 40 45.09 8.42 14.33
C GLU A 40 45.73 9.82 14.26
N THR A 41 46.39 10.09 13.14
CA THR A 41 47.05 11.35 12.80
C THR A 41 46.16 12.14 11.82
N GLU A 42 45.72 13.32 12.23
CA GLU A 42 45.08 14.31 11.35
C GLU A 42 46.14 15.00 10.47
N ALA A 43 45.95 14.90 9.14
CA ALA A 43 46.69 15.67 8.14
C ALA A 43 45.92 16.97 7.83
N ARG A 44 46.55 18.13 8.04
CA ARG A 44 46.10 19.41 7.49
C ARG A 44 47.12 19.92 6.47
N GLU A 45 46.65 19.99 5.23
CA GLU A 45 47.28 20.57 4.05
C GLU A 45 47.56 22.06 4.23
N SER A 46 48.82 22.44 4.04
CA SER A 46 49.33 23.80 3.92
C SER A 46 49.33 24.24 2.45
N ARG A 47 48.68 25.39 2.14
CA ARG A 47 48.83 26.11 0.87
C ARG A 47 49.75 27.33 1.06
N GLU A 48 50.73 27.45 0.17
CA GLU A 48 51.74 28.51 0.07
C GLU A 48 51.14 29.88 -0.34
N PRO A 49 51.68 31.00 0.16
CA PRO A 49 51.40 32.32 -0.41
C PRO A 49 52.45 32.71 -1.47
N VAL A 50 51.95 33.15 -2.62
CA VAL A 50 52.70 33.74 -3.74
C VAL A 50 53.18 35.15 -3.37
N GLU A 51 54.50 35.40 -3.49
CA GLU A 51 55.11 36.71 -3.30
C GLU A 51 54.84 37.63 -4.52
N LEU A 52 54.41 38.87 -4.25
CA LEU A 52 54.32 39.98 -5.22
C LEU A 52 55.09 41.20 -4.68
N PRO A 53 55.60 42.08 -5.57
CA PRO A 53 56.71 43.03 -5.31
C PRO A 53 56.32 44.21 -4.38
N PRO A 54 57.31 44.92 -3.80
CA PRO A 54 57.08 45.91 -2.75
C PRO A 54 56.44 47.18 -3.35
N ALA A 55 55.10 47.26 -3.27
CA ALA A 55 54.39 48.51 -3.47
C ALA A 55 54.80 49.52 -2.39
N THR A 56 54.98 50.77 -2.78
CA THR A 56 55.41 51.82 -1.84
C THR A 56 54.31 52.08 -0.81
N ALA A 57 54.70 52.47 0.42
CA ALA A 57 53.76 52.68 1.53
C ALA A 57 52.47 53.50 1.19
N PRO A 58 52.49 54.56 0.35
CA PRO A 58 51.26 55.24 -0.04
C PRO A 58 50.40 54.42 -1.01
N GLU A 59 50.99 53.65 -1.93
CA GLU A 59 50.25 52.76 -2.85
C GLU A 59 49.62 51.60 -2.09
N LEU A 60 50.29 51.05 -1.07
CA LEU A 60 49.72 50.06 -0.17
C LEU A 60 48.55 50.65 0.64
N GLN A 61 48.62 51.92 1.04
CA GLN A 61 47.54 52.58 1.75
C GLN A 61 46.34 52.85 0.85
N GLU A 62 46.55 53.25 -0.40
CA GLU A 62 45.48 53.38 -1.40
C GLU A 62 44.88 52.03 -1.78
N GLN A 63 45.72 50.99 -1.97
CA GLN A 63 45.26 49.62 -2.19
C GLN A 63 44.50 49.09 -0.98
N PHE A 64 44.93 49.40 0.25
CA PHE A 64 44.22 49.02 1.46
C PHE A 64 42.86 49.72 1.55
N ILE A 65 42.79 51.01 1.21
CA ILE A 65 41.52 51.76 1.18
C ILE A 65 40.60 51.17 0.10
N ARG A 66 41.10 50.90 -1.12
CA ARG A 66 40.34 50.26 -2.20
C ARG A 66 39.85 48.87 -1.81
N LEU A 67 40.72 48.00 -1.31
CA LEU A 67 40.35 46.65 -0.86
C LEU A 67 39.38 46.70 0.33
N THR A 68 39.48 47.71 1.19
CA THR A 68 38.52 47.90 2.29
C THR A 68 37.16 48.37 1.77
N GLN A 69 37.13 49.21 0.73
CA GLN A 69 35.90 49.62 0.04
C GLN A 69 35.29 48.44 -0.72
N GLU A 70 36.06 47.72 -1.54
CA GLU A 70 35.61 46.51 -2.25
C GLU A 70 35.10 45.44 -1.27
N LYS A 71 35.77 45.25 -0.13
CA LYS A 71 35.31 44.32 0.92
C LYS A 71 33.99 44.79 1.55
N ARG A 72 33.73 46.09 1.66
CA ARG A 72 32.43 46.62 2.11
C ARG A 72 31.36 46.43 1.05
N GLU A 73 31.66 46.73 -0.22
CA GLU A 73 30.74 46.55 -1.34
C GLU A 73 30.36 45.07 -1.54
N LEU A 74 31.33 44.15 -1.44
CA LEU A 74 31.09 42.71 -1.49
C LEU A 74 30.27 42.23 -0.29
N LYS A 75 30.46 42.81 0.90
CA LYS A 75 29.61 42.52 2.06
C LYS A 75 28.18 43.03 1.83
N ASP A 76 28.01 44.25 1.35
CA ASP A 76 26.70 44.82 1.06
C ASP A 76 25.98 44.06 -0.07
N TYR A 77 26.73 43.60 -1.07
CA TYR A 77 26.24 42.73 -2.13
C TYR A 77 25.83 41.35 -1.59
N ALA A 78 26.69 40.70 -0.79
CA ALA A 78 26.36 39.44 -0.13
C ALA A 78 25.12 39.60 0.77
N GLU A 79 25.00 40.69 1.51
CA GLU A 79 23.83 40.97 2.33
C GLU A 79 22.56 41.25 1.51
N ARG A 80 22.67 41.93 0.37
CA ARG A 80 21.55 42.10 -0.57
C ARG A 80 21.11 40.77 -1.15
N VAL A 81 22.05 39.97 -1.66
CA VAL A 81 21.77 38.64 -2.19
C VAL A 81 21.15 37.78 -1.10
N THR A 82 21.68 37.78 0.13
CA THR A 82 21.11 37.01 1.25
C THR A 82 19.73 37.52 1.64
N ARG A 83 19.47 38.83 1.59
CA ARG A 83 18.14 39.42 1.81
C ARG A 83 17.17 39.07 0.69
N GLU A 84 17.60 39.05 -0.56
CA GLU A 84 16.80 38.62 -1.70
C GLU A 84 16.52 37.12 -1.63
N LEU A 85 17.51 36.29 -1.29
CA LEU A 85 17.34 34.86 -1.05
C LEU A 85 16.37 34.60 0.11
N ARG A 86 16.46 35.37 1.20
CA ARG A 86 15.47 35.32 2.28
C ARG A 86 14.09 35.81 1.83
N ARG A 87 14.01 36.83 0.98
CA ARG A 87 12.72 37.29 0.39
C ARG A 87 12.13 36.24 -0.55
N TYR A 88 12.93 35.55 -1.35
CA TYR A 88 12.49 34.44 -2.19
C TYR A 88 12.07 33.22 -1.34
N GLN A 89 12.80 32.91 -0.28
CA GLN A 89 12.45 31.87 0.68
C GLN A 89 11.20 32.22 1.50
N GLN A 90 10.98 33.50 1.84
CA GLN A 90 9.79 33.97 2.55
C GLN A 90 8.59 34.11 1.62
N ASN A 91 8.78 34.53 0.37
CA ASN A 91 7.72 34.58 -0.64
C ASN A 91 7.36 33.20 -1.21
N SER A 92 8.23 32.20 -1.05
CA SER A 92 7.90 30.77 -1.30
C SER A 92 7.14 30.13 -0.14
N LYS A 93 6.89 30.81 0.98
CA LYS A 93 6.01 30.34 2.07
C LYS A 93 4.52 30.67 1.81
N ARG A 94 4.08 30.54 0.56
CA ARG A 94 2.68 30.26 0.23
C ARG A 94 2.60 28.72 0.17
N PRO A 95 1.71 28.06 0.93
CA PRO A 95 1.81 26.63 1.21
C PRO A 95 1.58 25.83 -0.07
N LEU A 96 2.67 25.42 -0.71
CA LEU A 96 2.74 24.18 -1.48
C LEU A 96 3.23 23.07 -0.53
N PRO A 97 2.77 21.84 -0.74
CA PRO A 97 2.85 20.77 0.25
C PRO A 97 4.30 20.42 0.58
N GLU A 98 4.54 20.09 1.85
CA GLU A 98 5.84 19.76 2.42
C GLU A 98 6.55 18.64 1.64
N ALA A 99 7.71 18.97 1.07
CA ALA A 99 8.70 17.98 0.68
C ALA A 99 9.49 17.56 1.93
N GLY A 100 9.13 16.39 2.45
CA GLY A 100 10.00 15.59 3.32
C GLY A 100 11.21 15.04 2.55
N PRO A 101 12.14 14.38 3.26
CA PRO A 101 13.35 13.81 2.68
C PRO A 101 13.03 12.50 1.94
N GLU A 102 12.54 12.59 0.70
CA GLU A 102 12.44 11.46 -0.23
C GLU A 102 12.88 11.91 -1.64
N ASP A 103 14.17 11.73 -1.92
CA ASP A 103 14.64 11.50 -3.28
C ASP A 103 14.32 10.03 -3.63
N ASP A 104 13.10 9.74 -4.11
CA ASP A 104 12.77 8.53 -4.87
C ASP A 104 11.35 8.61 -5.51
N ILE A 105 10.94 9.80 -5.97
CA ILE A 105 9.85 9.88 -6.94
C ILE A 105 10.47 9.61 -8.31
N PRO A 106 10.14 8.49 -9.00
CA PRO A 106 10.71 8.23 -10.31
C PRO A 106 10.32 9.37 -11.23
N LEU A 107 11.33 10.10 -11.71
CA LEU A 107 11.20 11.08 -12.77
C LEU A 107 10.30 10.48 -13.85
N PRO A 108 9.26 11.21 -14.28
CA PRO A 108 8.27 10.64 -15.18
C PRO A 108 8.98 10.10 -16.43
N PRO A 109 8.52 8.95 -16.97
CA PRO A 109 9.33 8.11 -17.84
C PRO A 109 9.81 8.80 -19.12
N TRP A 110 9.19 9.90 -19.54
CA TRP A 110 9.64 10.71 -20.68
C TRP A 110 10.91 11.55 -20.38
N VAL A 111 11.20 11.87 -19.12
CA VAL A 111 12.43 12.56 -18.70
C VAL A 111 13.62 11.61 -18.62
N THR A 112 13.39 10.39 -18.13
CA THR A 112 14.43 9.36 -17.93
C THR A 112 14.65 8.48 -19.16
N ASN A 113 13.65 8.33 -20.03
CA ASN A 113 13.76 7.55 -21.26
C ASN A 113 14.22 8.41 -22.44
N MET A 114 15.52 8.35 -22.76
CA MET A 114 16.11 9.02 -23.92
C MET A 114 15.46 8.65 -25.27
N GLN A 115 14.83 7.46 -25.38
CA GLN A 115 14.11 7.07 -26.59
C GLN A 115 12.80 7.85 -26.79
N MET A 116 12.20 8.37 -25.72
CA MET A 116 10.99 9.20 -25.75
C MET A 116 11.32 10.70 -25.86
N MET A 117 12.45 11.11 -25.28
CA MET A 117 12.93 12.50 -25.35
C MET A 117 13.33 12.91 -26.76
N SER A 118 14.01 12.03 -27.52
CA SER A 118 14.50 12.35 -28.86
C SER A 118 13.39 12.67 -29.87
N PRO A 119 12.29 11.90 -29.98
CA PRO A 119 11.15 12.26 -30.81
C PRO A 119 10.45 13.56 -30.39
N LEU A 120 10.40 13.84 -29.08
CA LEU A 120 9.78 15.05 -28.55
C LEU A 120 10.59 16.30 -28.92
N LEU A 121 11.92 16.22 -28.75
CA LEU A 121 12.85 17.28 -29.17
C LEU A 121 12.78 17.48 -30.68
N PHE A 122 12.73 16.39 -31.46
CA PHE A 122 12.57 16.48 -32.91
C PHE A 122 11.25 17.15 -33.31
N ALA A 123 10.13 16.82 -32.64
CA ALA A 123 8.85 17.48 -32.89
C ALA A 123 8.88 18.98 -32.53
N TYR A 124 9.61 19.36 -31.48
CA TYR A 124 9.82 20.78 -31.15
C TYR A 124 10.73 21.48 -32.18
N GLU A 125 11.80 20.84 -32.64
CA GLU A 125 12.67 21.37 -33.70
C GLU A 125 11.91 21.53 -35.03
N GLU A 126 11.11 20.53 -35.41
CA GLU A 126 10.24 20.58 -36.60
C GLU A 126 9.21 21.72 -36.46
N ARG A 127 8.56 21.84 -35.30
CA ARG A 127 7.61 22.92 -35.03
C ARG A 127 8.26 24.31 -35.05
N ILE A 128 9.48 24.45 -34.54
CA ILE A 128 10.25 25.69 -34.62
C ILE A 128 10.54 26.03 -36.09
N SER A 129 10.99 25.06 -36.89
CA SER A 129 11.28 25.26 -38.31
C SER A 129 10.03 25.65 -39.12
N GLU A 130 8.87 25.09 -38.81
CA GLU A 130 7.59 25.48 -39.41
C GLU A 130 7.23 26.93 -39.09
N LEU A 131 7.40 27.34 -37.83
CA LEU A 131 7.13 28.70 -37.38
C LEU A 131 8.08 29.71 -38.03
N GLU A 132 9.36 29.36 -38.16
CA GLU A 132 10.35 30.17 -38.88
C GLU A 132 9.96 30.32 -40.37
N ALA A 133 9.55 29.25 -41.05
CA ALA A 133 9.10 29.30 -42.44
C ALA A 133 7.78 30.10 -42.64
N VAL A 134 6.93 30.17 -41.61
CA VAL A 134 5.73 31.04 -41.62
C VAL A 134 6.14 32.50 -41.48
N ILE A 135 7.11 32.80 -40.61
CA ILE A 135 7.64 34.16 -40.45
C ILE A 135 8.29 34.63 -41.76
N GLU A 136 9.14 33.83 -42.39
CA GLU A 136 9.75 34.17 -43.69
C GLU A 136 8.71 34.45 -44.79
N ARG A 137 7.66 33.62 -44.88
CA ARG A 137 6.54 33.86 -45.80
C ARG A 137 5.81 35.16 -45.50
N SER A 138 5.58 35.47 -44.22
CA SER A 138 4.92 36.72 -43.81
C SER A 138 5.75 37.96 -44.17
N VAL A 139 7.08 37.89 -44.03
CA VAL A 139 8.00 38.96 -44.42
C VAL A 139 8.00 39.15 -45.93
N SER A 140 8.07 38.06 -46.71
CA SER A 140 8.02 38.12 -48.17
C SER A 140 6.69 38.72 -48.69
N ILE A 141 5.56 38.37 -48.08
CA ILE A 141 4.25 38.96 -48.41
C ILE A 141 4.20 40.45 -48.07
N ALA A 142 4.80 40.85 -46.93
CA ALA A 142 4.88 42.26 -46.55
C ALA A 142 5.74 43.08 -47.52
N GLU A 143 6.86 42.53 -48.01
CA GLU A 143 7.70 43.15 -49.04
C GLU A 143 6.94 43.28 -50.37
N GLN A 144 6.20 42.25 -50.79
CA GLN A 144 5.35 42.32 -51.99
C GLN A 144 4.24 43.37 -51.85
N ALA A 145 3.62 43.47 -50.67
CA ALA A 145 2.61 44.50 -50.40
C ALA A 145 3.21 45.92 -50.46
N GLN A 146 4.44 46.11 -49.99
CA GLN A 146 5.15 47.39 -50.13
C GLN A 146 5.47 47.73 -51.58
N LEU A 147 5.92 46.77 -52.39
CA LEU A 147 6.16 46.98 -53.83
C LEU A 147 4.87 47.37 -54.55
N LEU A 148 3.77 46.66 -54.30
CA LEU A 148 2.45 46.99 -54.87
C LEU A 148 1.93 48.36 -54.42
N ALA A 149 2.23 48.78 -53.19
CA ALA A 149 1.90 50.12 -52.72
C ALA A 149 2.70 51.20 -53.48
N GLN A 150 3.99 50.96 -53.70
CA GLN A 150 4.84 51.87 -54.49
C GLN A 150 4.38 51.96 -55.96
N GLU A 151 4.02 50.84 -56.58
CA GLU A 151 3.45 50.83 -57.94
C GLU A 151 2.11 51.59 -58.00
N ASN A 152 1.25 51.45 -56.99
CA ASN A 152 -0.01 52.20 -56.93
C ASN A 152 0.24 53.71 -56.84
N ASP A 153 1.21 54.13 -56.03
CA ASP A 153 1.57 55.54 -55.90
C ASP A 153 2.17 56.09 -57.21
N GLN A 154 2.96 55.29 -57.93
CA GLN A 154 3.45 55.63 -59.27
C GLN A 154 2.31 55.80 -60.29
N LEU A 155 1.37 54.85 -60.35
CA LEU A 155 0.21 54.94 -61.25
C LEU A 155 -0.69 56.14 -60.94
N ARG A 156 -0.82 56.51 -59.67
CA ARG A 156 -1.55 57.73 -59.26
C ARG A 156 -0.84 58.99 -59.75
N ALA A 157 0.49 59.04 -59.68
CA ALA A 157 1.27 60.15 -60.21
C ALA A 157 1.13 60.27 -61.74
N GLU A 158 1.21 59.14 -62.46
CA GLU A 158 1.03 59.10 -63.93
C GLU A 158 -0.38 59.53 -64.35
N LEU A 159 -1.41 59.09 -63.63
CA LEU A 159 -2.79 59.54 -63.85
C LEU A 159 -2.93 61.04 -63.64
N HIS A 160 -2.34 61.59 -62.58
CA HIS A 160 -2.34 63.03 -62.34
C HIS A 160 -1.69 63.79 -63.49
N GLU A 161 -0.52 63.36 -63.97
CA GLU A 161 0.19 63.98 -65.09
C GLU A 161 -0.63 63.93 -66.39
N ARG A 162 -1.23 62.78 -66.72
CA ARG A 162 -2.12 62.62 -67.90
C ARG A 162 -3.35 63.52 -67.81
N THR A 163 -3.89 63.70 -66.61
CA THR A 163 -5.06 64.56 -66.37
C THR A 163 -4.71 66.03 -66.58
N GLU A 164 -3.50 66.45 -66.18
CA GLU A 164 -2.99 67.80 -66.44
C GLU A 164 -2.72 68.04 -67.93
N GLN A 165 -2.16 67.07 -68.65
CA GLN A 165 -1.96 67.14 -70.10
C GLN A 165 -3.28 67.33 -70.86
N LEU A 166 -4.34 66.60 -70.48
CA LEU A 166 -5.68 66.78 -71.08
C LEU A 166 -6.29 68.15 -70.78
N ARG A 167 -6.08 68.68 -69.57
CA ARG A 167 -6.54 70.02 -69.18
C ARG A 167 -5.86 71.11 -70.00
N ASN A 168 -4.57 70.95 -70.28
CA ASN A 168 -3.80 71.87 -71.12
C ASN A 168 -4.23 71.81 -72.60
N LEU A 169 -4.54 70.62 -73.13
CA LEU A 169 -5.04 70.48 -74.51
C LEU A 169 -6.44 71.06 -74.70
N GLN A 170 -7.33 70.96 -73.70
CA GLN A 170 -8.65 71.59 -73.74
C GLN A 170 -8.59 73.13 -73.70
N LEU A 171 -7.54 73.72 -73.13
CA LEU A 171 -7.34 75.18 -73.14
C LEU A 171 -6.83 75.73 -74.49
N LEU A 172 -6.24 74.89 -75.36
CA LEU A 172 -5.67 75.31 -76.66
C LEU A 172 -6.55 74.99 -77.89
N GLY A 173 -7.61 74.18 -77.74
CA GLY A 173 -8.31 73.57 -78.88
C GLY A 173 -9.56 74.27 -79.42
N TYR A 174 -9.91 75.49 -78.99
CA TYR A 174 -11.16 76.15 -79.41
C TYR A 174 -10.90 77.42 -80.24
N SER A 175 -10.53 77.27 -81.51
CA SER A 175 -10.53 78.37 -82.49
C SER A 175 -10.58 77.85 -83.92
N GLY A 176 -11.65 78.18 -84.67
CA GLY A 176 -11.60 78.23 -86.13
C GLY A 176 -12.50 77.25 -86.88
N GLY A 177 -13.82 77.44 -86.80
CA GLY A 177 -14.77 76.92 -87.77
C GLY A 177 -15.43 78.07 -88.54
N GLY A 178 -15.42 77.97 -89.87
CA GLY A 178 -16.40 78.61 -90.77
C GLY A 178 -15.91 79.81 -91.58
N ALA A 179 -15.90 79.69 -92.91
CA ALA A 179 -16.88 80.37 -93.78
C ALA A 179 -16.60 80.16 -95.30
N PRO A 180 -17.61 80.33 -96.18
CA PRO A 180 -17.71 79.75 -97.53
C PRO A 180 -17.83 80.80 -98.67
N GLY A 181 -17.77 80.34 -99.92
CA GLY A 181 -18.03 81.09 -101.17
C GLY A 181 -17.17 80.51 -102.31
N GLU A 182 -17.55 80.39 -103.58
CA GLU A 182 -18.59 81.00 -104.41
C GLU A 182 -18.75 80.15 -105.71
N ALA A 183 -19.99 79.89 -106.11
CA ALA A 183 -20.52 80.02 -107.48
C ALA A 183 -19.74 79.47 -108.71
N GLY A 184 -19.74 78.14 -108.89
CA GLY A 184 -19.59 77.42 -110.19
C GLY A 184 -20.78 76.49 -110.52
N LEU A 185 -21.92 76.79 -109.92
CA LEU A 185 -22.72 75.81 -109.18
C LEU A 185 -24.03 75.44 -109.92
N VAL A 186 -24.00 74.61 -110.99
CA VAL A 186 -25.21 73.88 -111.47
C VAL A 186 -24.88 72.44 -111.85
N ASP A 187 -23.75 72.19 -112.53
CA ASP A 187 -23.18 70.83 -112.65
C ASP A 187 -22.27 70.52 -111.46
N ASP A 188 -21.47 71.48 -110.98
CA ASP A 188 -20.77 71.39 -109.70
C ASP A 188 -21.74 71.37 -108.50
N GLN A 189 -22.94 71.97 -108.58
CA GLN A 189 -23.97 71.76 -107.54
C GLN A 189 -24.50 70.35 -107.52
N HIS A 190 -24.58 69.70 -108.69
CA HIS A 190 -25.09 68.35 -108.78
C HIS A 190 -24.03 67.33 -108.38
N GLU A 191 -22.77 67.58 -108.70
CA GLU A 191 -21.62 66.86 -108.17
C GLU A 191 -21.45 67.12 -106.66
N GLU A 192 -21.53 68.37 -106.19
CA GLU A 192 -21.52 68.70 -104.75
C GLU A 192 -22.74 68.14 -104.02
N LEU A 193 -23.93 68.10 -104.62
CA LEU A 193 -25.11 67.46 -104.02
C LEU A 193 -24.99 65.93 -104.05
N GLN A 194 -24.38 65.34 -105.07
CA GLN A 194 -24.07 63.92 -105.10
C GLN A 194 -22.97 63.57 -104.09
N GLU A 195 -21.97 64.43 -103.93
CA GLU A 195 -20.90 64.31 -102.95
C GLU A 195 -21.45 64.54 -101.55
N LEU A 196 -22.35 65.49 -101.32
CA LEU A 196 -23.05 65.69 -100.05
C LEU A 196 -24.01 64.55 -99.75
N TYR A 197 -24.70 64.01 -100.76
CA TYR A 197 -25.53 62.83 -100.59
C TYR A 197 -24.66 61.62 -100.26
N ARG A 198 -23.55 61.42 -100.96
CA ARG A 198 -22.56 60.38 -100.69
C ARG A 198 -21.94 60.54 -99.31
N LEU A 199 -21.54 61.75 -98.92
CA LEU A 199 -21.07 62.08 -97.58
C LEU A 199 -22.16 61.84 -96.54
N SER A 200 -23.43 62.12 -96.85
CA SER A 200 -24.54 61.83 -95.93
C SER A 200 -24.77 60.33 -95.81
N VAL A 201 -24.57 59.55 -96.88
CA VAL A 201 -24.65 58.09 -96.88
C VAL A 201 -23.47 57.52 -96.10
N GLU A 202 -22.24 57.98 -96.35
CA GLU A 202 -21.03 57.60 -95.62
C GLU A 202 -21.12 57.99 -94.14
N GLN A 203 -21.66 59.17 -93.82
CA GLN A 203 -21.94 59.60 -92.44
C GLN A 203 -23.03 58.75 -91.80
N ASN A 204 -24.12 58.44 -92.51
CA ASN A 204 -25.16 57.56 -92.00
C ASN A 204 -24.67 56.13 -91.81
N GLU A 205 -23.79 55.63 -92.68
CA GLU A 205 -23.12 54.34 -92.53
C GLU A 205 -22.16 54.36 -91.35
N ALA A 206 -21.36 55.42 -91.18
CA ALA A 206 -20.49 55.59 -90.02
C ALA A 206 -21.30 55.68 -88.71
N LEU A 207 -22.42 56.39 -88.70
CA LEU A 207 -23.36 56.46 -87.58
C LEU A 207 -24.04 55.12 -87.32
N ALA A 208 -24.37 54.35 -88.36
CA ALA A 208 -24.91 53.00 -88.23
C ALA A 208 -23.87 52.05 -87.63
N GLN A 209 -22.62 52.10 -88.10
CA GLN A 209 -21.49 51.35 -87.55
C GLN A 209 -21.22 51.74 -86.09
N GLN A 210 -21.25 53.03 -85.76
CA GLN A 210 -21.09 53.52 -84.40
C GLN A 210 -22.24 53.05 -83.50
N ASN A 211 -23.49 53.10 -83.96
CA ASN A 211 -24.64 52.57 -83.24
C ASN A 211 -24.53 51.05 -83.04
N GLN A 212 -24.03 50.32 -84.03
CA GLN A 212 -23.83 48.88 -83.91
C GLN A 212 -22.71 48.54 -82.93
N LEU A 213 -21.62 49.32 -82.91
CA LEU A 213 -20.55 49.19 -81.94
C LEU A 213 -21.02 49.52 -80.51
N LEU A 214 -21.82 50.57 -80.33
CA LEU A 214 -22.44 50.91 -79.05
C LEU A 214 -23.41 49.82 -78.56
N LYS A 215 -24.20 49.23 -79.46
CA LYS A 215 -25.05 48.07 -79.12
C LYS A 215 -24.21 46.88 -78.64
N LEU A 216 -23.15 46.53 -79.37
CA LEU A 216 -22.24 45.45 -78.97
C LEU A 216 -21.55 45.75 -77.62
N GLN A 217 -21.16 46.99 -77.37
CA GLN A 217 -20.60 47.41 -76.08
C GLN A 217 -21.64 47.29 -74.96
N LEU A 218 -22.87 47.74 -75.17
CA LEU A 218 -23.97 47.60 -74.20
C LEU A 218 -24.30 46.14 -73.92
N GLU A 219 -24.36 45.29 -74.95
CA GLU A 219 -24.58 43.85 -74.82
C GLU A 219 -23.46 43.19 -74.01
N ARG A 220 -22.19 43.51 -74.32
CA ARG A 220 -21.04 43.03 -73.52
C ARG A 220 -21.14 43.49 -72.08
N MET A 221 -21.45 44.76 -71.84
CA MET A 221 -21.55 45.32 -70.49
C MET A 221 -22.71 44.69 -69.70
N GLN A 222 -23.85 44.45 -70.36
CA GLN A 222 -24.98 43.72 -69.78
C GLN A 222 -24.62 42.27 -69.44
N GLN A 223 -23.88 41.58 -70.31
CA GLN A 223 -23.36 40.23 -70.04
C GLN A 223 -22.38 40.24 -68.86
N THR A 224 -21.47 41.21 -68.79
CA THR A 224 -20.53 41.34 -67.65
C THR A 224 -21.28 41.61 -66.34
N LEU A 225 -22.30 42.47 -66.36
CA LEU A 225 -23.14 42.73 -65.19
C LEU A 225 -23.95 41.50 -64.77
N ALA A 226 -24.48 40.73 -65.72
CA ALA A 226 -25.19 39.48 -65.44
C ALA A 226 -24.26 38.43 -64.83
N ALA A 227 -23.07 38.23 -65.40
CA ALA A 227 -22.05 37.34 -64.87
C ALA A 227 -21.58 37.76 -63.48
N GLY A 228 -21.36 39.06 -63.25
CA GLY A 228 -20.99 39.60 -61.94
C GLY A 228 -22.09 39.39 -60.88
N ARG A 229 -23.37 39.52 -61.25
CA ARG A 229 -24.50 39.22 -60.35
C ARG A 229 -24.59 37.74 -60.00
N GLN A 230 -24.38 36.85 -60.97
CA GLN A 230 -24.34 35.40 -60.74
C GLN A 230 -23.18 35.03 -59.80
N GLN A 231 -21.98 35.55 -60.05
CA GLN A 231 -20.83 35.33 -59.17
C GLN A 231 -21.08 35.85 -57.75
N ALA A 232 -21.68 37.04 -57.59
CA ALA A 232 -22.01 37.56 -56.27
C ALA A 232 -23.05 36.70 -55.54
N GLN A 233 -24.04 36.16 -56.26
CA GLN A 233 -25.00 35.20 -55.69
C GLN A 233 -24.34 33.89 -55.27
N GLU A 234 -23.45 33.33 -56.09
CA GLU A 234 -22.70 32.11 -55.73
C GLU A 234 -21.83 32.32 -54.50
N VAL A 235 -21.14 33.47 -54.41
CA VAL A 235 -20.33 33.82 -53.23
C VAL A 235 -21.23 33.97 -52.00
N TYR A 236 -22.41 34.59 -52.13
CA TYR A 236 -23.36 34.72 -51.03
C TYR A 236 -23.90 33.37 -50.55
N VAL A 237 -24.26 32.47 -51.47
CA VAL A 237 -24.72 31.11 -51.13
C VAL A 237 -23.61 30.33 -50.44
N LYS A 238 -22.38 30.34 -50.98
CA LYS A 238 -21.23 29.68 -50.35
C LYS A 238 -20.91 30.27 -48.97
N ALA A 239 -21.02 31.58 -48.80
CA ALA A 239 -20.84 32.23 -47.50
C ALA A 239 -21.91 31.76 -46.51
N SER A 240 -23.18 31.68 -46.93
CA SER A 240 -24.27 31.18 -46.11
C SER A 240 -24.09 29.71 -45.73
N GLU A 241 -23.67 28.85 -46.67
CA GLU A 241 -23.37 27.44 -46.43
C GLU A 241 -22.22 27.30 -45.43
N ASN A 242 -21.15 28.09 -45.57
CA ASN A 242 -20.03 28.10 -44.64
C ASN A 242 -20.45 28.58 -43.24
N THR A 243 -21.32 29.58 -43.12
CA THR A 243 -21.84 30.01 -41.81
C THR A 243 -22.70 28.93 -41.15
N ASN A 244 -23.48 28.17 -41.94
CA ASN A 244 -24.27 27.06 -41.43
C ASN A 244 -23.37 25.90 -40.98
N ALA A 245 -22.35 25.55 -41.78
CA ALA A 245 -21.37 24.55 -41.41
C ALA A 245 -20.62 24.92 -40.12
N LEU A 246 -20.22 26.19 -39.97
CA LEU A 246 -19.59 26.67 -38.74
C LEU A 246 -20.56 26.57 -37.54
N ALA A 247 -21.84 26.89 -37.72
CA ALA A 247 -22.83 26.77 -36.65
C ALA A 247 -23.04 25.29 -36.23
N GLU A 248 -23.05 24.35 -37.17
CA GLU A 248 -23.09 22.92 -36.87
C GLU A 248 -21.85 22.45 -36.10
N GLU A 249 -20.66 22.90 -36.49
CA GLU A 249 -19.42 22.56 -35.78
C GLU A 249 -19.39 23.13 -34.37
N VAL A 250 -19.91 24.35 -34.16
CA VAL A 250 -20.08 24.92 -32.82
C VAL A 250 -21.03 24.08 -31.97
N GLN A 251 -22.17 23.65 -32.52
CA GLN A 251 -23.11 22.76 -31.81
C GLN A 251 -22.49 21.40 -31.48
N ARG A 252 -21.70 20.82 -32.40
CA ARG A 252 -20.94 19.59 -32.13
C ARG A 252 -19.92 19.81 -31.01
N GLY A 253 -19.22 20.94 -31.02
CA GLY A 253 -18.29 21.34 -29.97
C GLY A 253 -18.96 21.47 -28.60
N GLU A 254 -20.12 22.13 -28.53
CA GLU A 254 -20.93 22.25 -27.31
C GLU A 254 -21.42 20.89 -26.80
N ALA A 255 -21.87 20.01 -27.68
CA ALA A 255 -22.30 18.65 -27.32
C ALA A 255 -21.15 17.82 -26.76
N LEU A 256 -19.96 17.90 -27.36
CA LEU A 256 -18.75 17.23 -26.86
C LEU A 256 -18.30 17.82 -25.53
N ALA A 257 -18.36 19.14 -25.36
CA ALA A 257 -18.05 19.79 -24.08
C ALA A 257 -19.02 19.35 -22.98
N HIS A 258 -20.31 19.20 -23.28
CA HIS A 258 -21.29 18.69 -22.33
C HIS A 258 -21.03 17.22 -21.97
N GLN A 259 -20.73 16.36 -22.96
CA GLN A 259 -20.37 14.96 -22.70
C GLN A 259 -19.10 14.84 -21.84
N ARG A 260 -18.10 15.69 -22.10
CA ARG A 260 -16.88 15.78 -21.30
C ARG A 260 -17.19 16.18 -19.87
N ALA A 261 -18.00 17.21 -19.65
CA ALA A 261 -18.39 17.64 -18.31
C ALA A 261 -19.14 16.54 -17.53
N VAL A 262 -20.04 15.79 -18.19
CA VAL A 262 -20.73 14.65 -17.58
C VAL A 262 -19.76 13.50 -17.25
N ALA A 263 -18.77 13.25 -18.11
CA ALA A 263 -17.74 12.24 -17.84
C ALA A 263 -16.82 12.65 -16.69
N GLU A 264 -16.41 13.93 -16.63
CA GLU A 264 -15.62 14.48 -15.52
C GLU A 264 -16.38 14.39 -14.19
N GLN A 265 -17.67 14.74 -14.17
CA GLN A 265 -18.51 14.60 -12.97
C GLN A 265 -18.64 13.13 -12.52
N ARG A 266 -18.80 12.19 -13.44
CA ARG A 266 -18.83 10.75 -13.10
C ARG A 266 -17.50 10.25 -12.57
N LEU A 267 -16.37 10.75 -13.10
CA LEU A 267 -15.06 10.43 -12.56
C LEU A 267 -14.91 10.98 -11.15
N GLU A 268 -15.35 12.21 -10.88
CA GLU A 268 -15.36 12.79 -9.54
C GLU A 268 -16.19 11.94 -8.57
N GLU A 269 -17.40 11.53 -8.95
CA GLU A 269 -18.25 10.64 -8.15
C GLU A 269 -17.57 9.30 -7.84
N VAL A 270 -17.00 8.62 -8.84
CA VAL A 270 -16.28 7.35 -8.66
C VAL A 270 -15.03 7.54 -7.79
N THR A 271 -14.30 8.64 -7.94
CA THR A 271 -13.13 8.92 -7.08
C THR A 271 -13.54 9.17 -5.64
N ALA A 272 -14.67 9.85 -5.39
CA ALA A 272 -15.21 10.05 -4.05
C ALA A 272 -15.65 8.72 -3.42
N GLU A 273 -16.36 7.86 -4.17
CA GLU A 273 -16.73 6.51 -3.72
C GLU A 273 -15.49 5.66 -3.40
N LEU A 274 -14.42 5.76 -4.19
CA LEU A 274 -13.18 5.04 -3.93
C LEU A 274 -12.50 5.53 -2.64
N VAL A 275 -12.44 6.85 -2.40
CA VAL A 275 -11.92 7.43 -1.16
C VAL A 275 -12.74 6.97 0.06
N ASP A 276 -14.06 6.94 -0.06
CA ASP A 276 -14.95 6.41 0.98
C ASP A 276 -14.73 4.92 1.24
N GLN A 277 -14.48 4.11 0.20
CA GLN A 277 -14.15 2.70 0.37
C GLN A 277 -12.78 2.47 1.01
N VAL A 278 -11.77 3.26 0.62
CA VAL A 278 -10.43 3.20 1.23
C VAL A 278 -10.50 3.58 2.71
N SER A 279 -11.20 4.67 3.06
CA SER A 279 -11.35 5.06 4.47
C SER A 279 -12.11 4.02 5.31
N ARG A 280 -13.14 3.36 4.74
CA ARG A 280 -13.83 2.23 5.40
C ARG A 280 -12.91 1.02 5.58
N ARG A 281 -12.08 0.70 4.59
CA ARG A 281 -11.10 -0.38 4.69
C ARG A 281 -10.09 -0.08 5.79
N ASP A 282 -9.54 1.12 5.82
CA ASP A 282 -8.55 1.52 6.83
C ASP A 282 -9.15 1.51 8.25
N ALA A 283 -10.44 1.89 8.39
CA ALA A 283 -11.16 1.77 9.67
C ALA A 283 -11.33 0.30 10.11
N LEU A 284 -11.69 -0.60 9.19
CA LEU A 284 -11.80 -2.04 9.47
C LEU A 284 -10.45 -2.68 9.78
N GLU A 285 -9.38 -2.24 9.13
CA GLU A 285 -8.00 -2.67 9.42
C GLU A 285 -7.59 -2.24 10.85
N ALA A 286 -7.89 -1.01 11.25
CA ALA A 286 -7.64 -0.54 12.62
C ALA A 286 -8.46 -1.32 13.67
N GLU A 287 -9.73 -1.63 13.39
CA GLU A 287 -10.56 -2.49 14.27
C GLU A 287 -9.99 -3.92 14.38
N MET A 288 -9.54 -4.49 13.25
CA MET A 288 -8.89 -5.81 13.22
C MET A 288 -7.58 -5.83 14.02
N GLU A 289 -6.76 -4.79 13.93
CA GLU A 289 -5.54 -4.64 14.72
C GLU A 289 -5.85 -4.51 16.22
N SER A 290 -6.87 -3.73 16.58
CA SER A 290 -7.34 -3.61 17.97
C SER A 290 -7.79 -4.96 18.52
N LEU A 291 -8.61 -5.71 17.78
CA LEU A 291 -9.08 -7.04 18.19
C LEU A 291 -7.94 -8.06 18.29
N ARG A 292 -6.94 -8.00 17.40
CA ARG A 292 -5.74 -8.83 17.49
C ARG A 292 -4.95 -8.52 18.76
N HIS A 293 -4.77 -7.23 19.08
CA HIS A 293 -4.08 -6.82 20.29
C HIS A 293 -4.84 -7.26 21.56
N GLU A 294 -6.17 -7.10 21.58
CA GLU A 294 -7.00 -7.59 22.68
C GLU A 294 -6.90 -9.10 22.87
N LEU A 295 -6.89 -9.87 21.77
CA LEU A 295 -6.71 -11.32 21.81
C LEU A 295 -5.33 -11.69 22.36
N GLU A 296 -4.26 -11.00 21.95
CA GLU A 296 -2.90 -11.21 22.48
C GLU A 296 -2.81 -10.90 23.98
N VAL A 297 -3.47 -9.83 24.45
CA VAL A 297 -3.52 -9.51 25.88
C VAL A 297 -4.30 -10.59 26.65
N GLN A 298 -5.41 -11.09 26.08
CA GLN A 298 -6.16 -12.19 26.70
C GLN A 298 -5.37 -13.49 26.76
N THR A 299 -4.63 -13.85 25.71
CA THR A 299 -3.78 -15.06 25.73
C THR A 299 -2.68 -14.95 26.76
N GLN A 300 -1.98 -13.80 26.84
CA GLN A 300 -0.98 -13.56 27.87
C GLN A 300 -1.58 -13.62 29.28
N THR A 301 -2.77 -13.04 29.49
CA THR A 301 -3.48 -13.10 30.77
C THR A 301 -3.82 -14.54 31.15
N ASN A 302 -4.27 -15.35 30.19
CA ASN A 302 -4.56 -16.77 30.41
C ASN A 302 -3.29 -17.57 30.71
N GLU A 303 -2.17 -17.30 30.04
CA GLU A 303 -0.88 -17.94 30.34
C GLU A 303 -0.38 -17.59 31.75
N ILE A 304 -0.51 -16.33 32.18
CA ILE A 304 -0.16 -15.90 33.54
C ILE A 304 -1.06 -16.62 34.55
N ASN A 305 -2.38 -16.67 34.31
CA ASN A 305 -3.31 -17.38 35.18
C ASN A 305 -2.99 -18.88 35.26
N GLN A 306 -2.66 -19.51 34.13
CA GLN A 306 -2.26 -20.92 34.06
C GLN A 306 -0.98 -21.19 34.85
N LYS A 307 0.05 -20.34 34.69
CA LYS A 307 1.30 -20.43 35.47
C LYS A 307 1.03 -20.26 36.97
N SER A 308 0.22 -19.27 37.35
CA SER A 308 -0.15 -19.05 38.75
C SER A 308 -0.92 -20.24 39.34
N PHE A 309 -1.76 -20.90 38.54
CA PHE A 309 -2.47 -22.11 38.95
C PHE A 309 -1.52 -23.30 39.11
N GLN A 310 -0.58 -23.48 38.18
CA GLN A 310 0.46 -24.51 38.27
C GLN A 310 1.34 -24.32 39.50
N GLU A 311 1.75 -23.09 39.80
CA GLU A 311 2.52 -22.75 41.01
C GLU A 311 1.74 -23.08 42.29
N ARG A 312 0.44 -22.75 42.35
CA ARG A 312 -0.41 -23.13 43.49
C ARG A 312 -0.54 -24.65 43.64
N CYS A 313 -0.67 -25.38 42.54
CA CYS A 313 -0.70 -26.85 42.57
C CYS A 313 0.64 -27.43 43.05
N ALA A 314 1.78 -26.87 42.62
CA ALA A 314 3.10 -27.29 43.09
C ALA A 314 3.27 -27.04 44.59
N LEU A 315 2.89 -25.86 45.08
CA LEU A 315 2.92 -25.55 46.51
C LEU A 315 2.01 -26.50 47.32
N ALA A 316 0.83 -26.83 46.81
CA ALA A 316 -0.06 -27.78 47.48
C ALA A 316 0.53 -29.20 47.54
N LEU A 317 1.25 -29.64 46.50
CA LEU A 317 1.97 -30.92 46.50
C LEU A 317 3.13 -30.92 47.50
N ASP A 318 3.93 -29.85 47.55
CA ASP A 318 5.03 -29.70 48.52
C ASP A 318 4.48 -29.70 49.96
N GLU A 319 3.35 -29.04 50.20
CA GLU A 319 2.65 -29.07 51.48
C GLU A 319 2.13 -30.48 51.82
N GLU A 320 1.58 -31.21 50.85
CA GLU A 320 1.14 -32.59 51.02
C GLU A 320 2.31 -33.52 51.38
N GLU A 321 3.45 -33.39 50.69
CA GLU A 321 4.67 -34.15 50.99
C GLU A 321 5.22 -33.82 52.38
N ARG A 322 5.23 -32.54 52.76
CA ARG A 322 5.63 -32.11 54.10
C ARG A 322 4.73 -32.74 55.17
N LEU A 323 3.41 -32.67 54.97
CA LEU A 323 2.45 -33.27 55.90
C LEU A 323 2.59 -34.80 55.98
N LYS A 324 2.85 -35.48 54.85
CA LYS A 324 3.19 -36.92 54.83
C LYS A 324 4.45 -37.23 55.62
N ALA A 325 5.50 -36.43 55.48
CA ALA A 325 6.74 -36.60 56.23
C ALA A 325 6.54 -36.38 57.74
N ASP A 326 5.76 -35.38 58.14
CA ASP A 326 5.42 -35.14 59.54
C ASP A 326 4.50 -36.23 60.12
N LEU A 327 3.56 -36.75 59.32
CA LEU A 327 2.76 -37.93 59.69
C LEU A 327 3.66 -39.17 59.91
N ALA A 328 4.63 -39.41 59.04
CA ALA A 328 5.57 -40.53 59.21
C ALA A 328 6.45 -40.37 60.47
N ARG A 329 6.90 -39.14 60.76
CA ARG A 329 7.67 -38.83 61.98
C ARG A 329 6.83 -39.04 63.24
N THR A 330 5.58 -38.59 63.25
CA THR A 330 4.66 -38.77 64.38
C THR A 330 4.32 -40.24 64.58
N GLN A 331 4.05 -41.00 63.51
CA GLN A 331 3.85 -42.45 63.59
C GLN A 331 5.08 -43.18 64.14
N LYS A 332 6.30 -42.77 63.74
CA LYS A 332 7.54 -43.35 64.30
C LYS A 332 7.66 -43.07 65.79
N ARG A 333 7.40 -41.83 66.23
CA ARG A 333 7.39 -41.45 67.65
C ARG A 333 6.32 -42.21 68.43
N GLU A 334 5.11 -42.33 67.89
CA GLU A 334 4.06 -43.16 68.49
C GLU A 334 4.48 -44.63 68.62
N GLY A 335 5.13 -45.19 67.61
CA GLY A 335 5.68 -46.55 67.64
C GLY A 335 6.80 -46.71 68.69
N GLU A 336 7.64 -45.69 68.88
CA GLU A 336 8.64 -45.63 69.95
C GLU A 336 7.97 -45.55 71.33
N TYR A 337 6.97 -44.68 71.52
CA TYR A 337 6.22 -44.59 72.78
C TYR A 337 5.45 -45.89 73.09
N ARG A 338 4.85 -46.54 72.09
CA ARG A 338 4.20 -47.85 72.27
C ARG A 338 5.22 -48.91 72.69
N ARG A 339 6.42 -48.92 72.09
CA ARG A 339 7.50 -49.84 72.51
C ARG A 339 7.98 -49.55 73.93
N GLN A 340 8.26 -48.29 74.26
CA GLN A 340 8.64 -47.89 75.62
C GLN A 340 7.57 -48.24 76.65
N ALA A 341 6.29 -48.05 76.33
CA ALA A 341 5.18 -48.43 77.20
C ALA A 341 5.09 -49.95 77.39
N LEU A 342 5.33 -50.73 76.33
CA LEU A 342 5.42 -52.20 76.41
C LEU A 342 6.63 -52.66 77.23
N GLU A 343 7.80 -52.07 77.02
CA GLU A 343 9.01 -52.34 77.81
C GLU A 343 8.81 -52.00 79.28
N ALA A 344 8.22 -50.84 79.59
CA ALA A 344 7.88 -50.44 80.95
C ALA A 344 6.86 -51.40 81.58
N ARG A 345 5.86 -51.85 80.82
CA ARG A 345 4.89 -52.86 81.27
C ARG A 345 5.57 -54.20 81.56
N ASN A 346 6.39 -54.70 80.65
CA ASN A 346 7.14 -55.94 80.85
C ASN A 346 8.06 -55.83 82.09
N GLY A 347 8.76 -54.71 82.25
CA GLY A 347 9.57 -54.47 83.44
C GLY A 347 8.77 -54.36 84.74
N LEU A 348 7.51 -53.91 84.69
CA LEU A 348 6.59 -53.96 85.83
C LEU A 348 6.14 -55.39 86.13
N ASP A 349 5.86 -56.19 85.10
CA ASP A 349 5.51 -57.60 85.23
C ASP A 349 6.69 -58.40 85.83
N GLU A 350 7.91 -58.20 85.33
CA GLU A 350 9.15 -58.78 85.88
C GLU A 350 9.36 -58.41 87.36
N ARG A 351 9.23 -57.12 87.71
CA ARG A 351 9.33 -56.68 89.12
C ARG A 351 8.20 -57.23 89.99
N ALA A 352 7.01 -57.42 89.44
CA ALA A 352 5.90 -58.04 90.16
C ALA A 352 6.19 -59.53 90.44
N GLU A 353 6.82 -60.24 89.50
CA GLU A 353 7.29 -61.61 89.69
C GLU A 353 8.43 -61.68 90.73
N GLU A 354 9.41 -60.77 90.69
CA GLU A 354 10.48 -60.66 91.70
C GLU A 354 9.90 -60.37 93.10
N LEU A 355 8.93 -59.46 93.20
CA LEU A 355 8.22 -59.20 94.46
C LEU A 355 7.45 -60.42 94.95
N HIS A 356 6.89 -61.21 94.05
CA HIS A 356 6.21 -62.46 94.41
C HIS A 356 7.20 -63.54 94.88
N LEU A 357 8.37 -63.66 94.23
CA LEU A 357 9.45 -64.56 94.65
C LEU A 357 10.02 -64.16 96.02
N THR A 358 10.36 -62.89 96.20
CA THR A 358 10.85 -62.37 97.50
C THR A 358 9.81 -62.50 98.61
N ARG A 359 8.51 -62.38 98.32
CA ARG A 359 7.45 -62.71 99.29
C ARG A 359 7.45 -64.19 99.68
N LYS A 360 7.63 -65.10 98.72
CA LYS A 360 7.76 -66.54 99.02
C LYS A 360 9.00 -66.84 99.85
N GLU A 361 10.13 -66.20 99.54
CA GLU A 361 11.36 -66.30 100.33
C GLU A 361 11.16 -65.73 101.75
N LEU A 362 10.45 -64.62 101.89
CA LEU A 362 10.10 -64.05 103.20
C LEU A 362 9.17 -64.98 103.99
N GLU A 363 8.19 -65.61 103.35
CA GLU A 363 7.33 -66.61 103.99
C GLU A 363 8.12 -67.86 104.40
N ALA A 364 9.04 -68.33 103.58
CA ALA A 364 9.93 -69.44 103.89
C ALA A 364 10.85 -69.11 105.07
N THR A 365 11.52 -67.96 105.05
CA THR A 365 12.37 -67.50 106.17
C THR A 365 11.56 -67.25 107.45
N LYS A 366 10.29 -66.80 107.33
CA LYS A 366 9.38 -66.71 108.47
C LYS A 366 9.02 -68.08 109.05
N GLN A 367 8.79 -69.09 108.19
CA GLN A 367 8.57 -70.47 108.63
C GLN A 367 9.83 -71.05 109.30
N GLU A 368 11.01 -70.83 108.73
CA GLU A 368 12.30 -71.22 109.31
C GLU A 368 12.52 -70.53 110.67
N ALA A 369 12.25 -69.22 110.77
CA ALA A 369 12.33 -68.49 112.03
C ALA A 369 11.33 -69.02 113.06
N GLN A 370 10.10 -69.37 112.66
CA GLN A 370 9.12 -70.00 113.54
C GLN A 370 9.57 -71.39 114.01
N GLN A 371 10.17 -72.20 113.14
CA GLN A 371 10.75 -73.50 113.52
C GLN A 371 11.91 -73.31 114.50
N LEU A 372 12.79 -72.33 114.27
CA LEU A 372 13.87 -71.99 115.20
C LEU A 372 13.30 -71.53 116.55
N LEU A 373 12.23 -70.74 116.56
CA LEU A 373 11.57 -70.31 117.80
C LEU A 373 10.95 -71.50 118.55
N GLN A 374 10.34 -72.45 117.85
CA GLN A 374 9.87 -73.70 118.46
C GLN A 374 11.04 -74.52 119.04
N THR A 375 12.18 -74.60 118.35
CA THR A 375 13.36 -75.28 118.91
C THR A 375 13.92 -74.53 120.12
N ALA A 376 13.94 -73.20 120.10
CA ALA A 376 14.34 -72.38 121.23
C ALA A 376 13.40 -72.60 122.43
N ASP A 377 12.08 -72.61 122.23
CA ASP A 377 11.10 -72.92 123.27
C ASP A 377 11.29 -74.35 123.84
N THR A 378 11.69 -75.33 123.01
CA THR A 378 12.03 -76.67 123.52
C THR A 378 13.33 -76.69 124.31
N MET A 379 14.34 -75.91 123.92
CA MET A 379 15.58 -75.78 124.67
C MET A 379 15.39 -74.99 125.98
N ASP A 380 14.54 -73.97 125.99
CA ASP A 380 14.20 -73.22 127.20
C ASP A 380 13.47 -74.09 128.22
N ARG A 381 12.59 -75.01 127.77
CA ARG A 381 12.01 -76.03 128.65
C ARG A 381 13.08 -76.96 129.24
N GLN A 382 14.04 -77.42 128.43
CA GLN A 382 15.17 -78.22 128.93
C GLN A 382 16.04 -77.46 129.94
N LEU A 383 16.23 -76.15 129.77
CA LEU A 383 16.96 -75.31 130.72
C LEU A 383 16.21 -75.11 132.04
N VAL A 384 14.88 -75.05 132.02
CA VAL A 384 14.06 -75.02 133.23
C VAL A 384 14.18 -76.34 134.01
N ASP A 385 14.15 -77.48 133.32
CA ASP A 385 14.33 -78.81 133.93
C ASP A 385 15.73 -78.95 134.58
N ILE A 386 16.78 -78.40 133.93
CA ILE A 386 18.16 -78.38 134.47
C ILE A 386 18.25 -77.47 135.70
N ARG A 387 17.54 -76.34 135.73
CA ARG A 387 17.52 -75.43 136.89
C ARG A 387 16.84 -76.06 138.11
N GLN A 388 15.73 -76.77 137.91
CA GLN A 388 15.07 -77.52 138.98
C GLN A 388 15.95 -78.63 139.58
N ALA A 389 16.72 -79.34 138.74
CA ALA A 389 17.68 -80.34 139.21
C ALA A 389 18.88 -79.74 139.99
N HIS A 390 19.20 -78.46 139.77
CA HIS A 390 20.26 -77.76 140.49
C HIS A 390 19.80 -77.23 141.86
N GLU A 391 18.54 -76.83 141.99
CA GLU A 391 17.94 -76.38 143.25
C GLU A 391 17.83 -77.52 144.29
N ASP A 392 17.55 -78.75 143.84
CA ASP A 392 17.53 -79.95 144.71
C ASP A 392 18.91 -80.31 145.28
N LYS A 393 20.01 -79.96 144.60
CA LYS A 393 21.38 -80.19 145.08
C LYS A 393 21.87 -79.13 146.06
N VAL A 394 21.32 -77.92 146.02
CA VAL A 394 21.66 -76.83 146.95
C VAL A 394 21.03 -77.03 148.34
N ALA A 395 19.91 -77.75 148.44
CA ALA A 395 19.27 -78.09 149.71
C ALA A 395 20.07 -79.09 150.56
N GLN A 396 20.84 -79.99 149.93
CA GLN A 396 21.65 -81.02 150.63
C GLN A 396 22.98 -80.50 151.19
N LEU A 397 23.41 -79.28 150.80
CA LEU A 397 24.66 -78.65 151.27
C LEU A 397 24.46 -77.82 152.55
N LYS A 398 23.24 -77.37 152.85
CA LYS A 398 22.92 -76.57 154.05
C LYS A 398 22.90 -77.38 155.36
N ASP A 399 22.77 -78.71 155.30
CA ASP A 399 22.84 -79.61 156.48
C ASP A 399 24.27 -79.93 156.95
N ARG A 400 25.31 -79.57 156.18
CA ARG A 400 26.73 -79.84 156.53
C ARG A 400 27.47 -78.63 157.12
N GLU A 401 26.91 -77.43 157.01
CA GLU A 401 27.52 -76.19 157.53
C GLU A 401 27.32 -75.99 159.05
N ALA A 402 26.37 -76.70 159.68
CA ALA A 402 26.13 -76.63 161.13
C ALA A 402 27.17 -77.36 162.01
N ARG A 403 28.12 -78.11 161.43
CA ARG A 403 29.15 -78.88 162.17
C ARG A 403 30.55 -78.24 162.15
N LEU A 404 30.73 -77.07 161.55
CA LEU A 404 32.05 -76.40 161.41
C LEU A 404 32.29 -75.24 162.40
N MET A 405 31.30 -74.85 163.23
CA MET A 405 31.47 -73.78 164.22
C MET A 405 32.22 -74.19 165.51
N GLU A 406 32.52 -75.48 165.71
CA GLU A 406 33.27 -75.96 166.88
C GLU A 406 34.80 -75.91 166.72
N LEU A 407 35.34 -75.76 165.50
CA LEU A 407 36.80 -75.75 165.22
C LEU A 407 37.44 -74.34 165.24
N GLN A 408 36.68 -73.31 165.59
CA GLN A 408 37.15 -71.92 165.70
C GLN A 408 38.05 -71.69 166.94
N ILE A 409 38.13 -72.65 167.87
CA ILE A 409 38.84 -72.52 169.17
C ILE A 409 40.32 -72.96 169.11
N GLU A 410 40.77 -73.65 168.05
CA GLU A 410 42.20 -74.00 167.88
C GLU A 410 43.02 -72.89 167.18
N LYS A 411 42.35 -71.80 166.78
CA LYS A 411 42.88 -70.62 166.08
C LYS A 411 43.90 -69.78 166.88
N ASP A 412 43.89 -69.85 168.21
CA ASP A 412 44.77 -69.01 169.06
C ASP A 412 46.10 -69.67 169.47
N ARG A 413 46.35 -70.93 169.07
CA ARG A 413 47.62 -71.62 169.31
C ARG A 413 48.72 -71.31 168.27
N LEU A 414 48.38 -70.55 167.22
CA LEU A 414 49.26 -70.22 166.08
C LEU A 414 50.15 -68.98 166.22
N LYS A 415 50.03 -68.15 167.25
CA LYS A 415 50.75 -66.85 167.26
C LYS A 415 52.23 -66.91 167.67
N SER A 416 52.71 -68.00 168.29
CA SER A 416 54.07 -68.08 168.83
C SER A 416 55.11 -68.78 167.93
N THR A 417 54.68 -69.44 166.85
CA THR A 417 55.58 -69.98 165.81
C THR A 417 55.75 -69.04 164.61
N GLU A 418 55.00 -67.94 164.60
CA GLU A 418 54.92 -66.89 163.58
C GLU A 418 56.19 -66.00 163.54
N GLU A 419 56.84 -65.75 164.69
CA GLU A 419 58.02 -64.86 164.78
C GLU A 419 59.32 -65.47 164.23
N ALA A 420 59.42 -66.80 164.14
CA ALA A 420 60.59 -67.51 163.58
C ALA A 420 60.58 -67.56 162.04
N SER A 421 59.39 -67.52 161.42
CA SER A 421 59.22 -67.53 159.95
C SER A 421 59.41 -66.16 159.29
N ARG A 422 59.32 -65.08 160.08
CA ARG A 422 59.45 -63.67 159.62
C ARG A 422 60.85 -63.30 159.12
N LYS A 423 61.91 -63.89 159.71
CA LYS A 423 63.31 -63.65 159.31
C LYS A 423 63.75 -64.39 158.04
N GLN A 424 62.96 -65.35 157.56
CA GLN A 424 63.17 -66.05 156.28
C GLN A 424 62.43 -65.37 155.12
N ALA A 425 61.33 -64.66 155.40
CA ALA A 425 60.57 -63.85 154.43
C ALA A 425 61.33 -62.59 153.96
N GLU A 426 62.07 -61.92 154.85
CA GLU A 426 62.85 -60.71 154.52
C GLU A 426 63.98 -60.98 153.50
N ARG A 427 64.50 -62.21 153.43
CA ARG A 427 65.51 -62.63 152.43
C ARG A 427 64.91 -62.92 151.04
N LEU A 428 63.62 -63.24 150.95
CA LEU A 428 62.90 -63.43 149.68
C LEU A 428 62.36 -62.10 149.13
N GLU A 429 62.02 -61.15 150.01
CA GLU A 429 61.62 -59.79 149.60
C GLU A 429 62.75 -58.99 148.94
N ALA A 430 64.00 -59.20 149.38
CA ALA A 430 65.17 -58.56 148.76
C ALA A 430 65.42 -59.05 147.33
N ARG A 431 65.27 -60.36 147.06
CA ARG A 431 65.39 -60.93 145.70
C ARG A 431 64.28 -60.47 144.77
N LEU A 432 63.03 -60.41 145.25
CA LEU A 432 61.90 -59.94 144.44
C LEU A 432 62.00 -58.43 144.10
N ARG A 433 62.59 -57.61 144.97
CA ARG A 433 62.83 -56.18 144.66
C ARG A 433 63.88 -56.00 143.55
N GLU A 434 64.91 -56.85 143.52
CA GLU A 434 65.91 -56.84 142.44
C GLU A 434 65.29 -57.27 141.09
N GLU A 435 64.49 -58.34 141.08
CA GLU A 435 63.76 -58.80 139.88
C GLU A 435 62.74 -57.77 139.36
N ILE A 436 62.00 -57.09 140.26
CA ILE A 436 61.07 -56.01 139.87
C ILE A 436 61.84 -54.81 139.30
N SER A 437 63.02 -54.48 139.84
CA SER A 437 63.84 -53.39 139.31
C SER A 437 64.47 -53.71 137.95
N ALA A 438 64.80 -54.99 137.69
CA ALA A 438 65.29 -55.47 136.42
C ALA A 438 64.18 -55.44 135.35
N ILE A 439 62.99 -55.95 135.67
CA ILE A 439 61.83 -55.93 134.77
C ILE A 439 61.38 -54.49 134.45
N LYS A 440 61.45 -53.56 135.42
CA LYS A 440 61.15 -52.14 135.16
C LYS A 440 62.13 -51.49 134.18
N ARG A 441 63.43 -51.77 134.32
CA ARG A 441 64.45 -51.26 133.37
C ARG A 441 64.28 -51.86 131.97
N GLU A 442 63.96 -53.14 131.88
CA GLU A 442 63.68 -53.82 130.60
C GLU A 442 62.44 -53.24 129.92
N LYS A 443 61.36 -53.00 130.67
CA LYS A 443 60.13 -52.38 130.14
C LYS A 443 60.30 -50.90 129.79
N GLU A 444 61.14 -50.15 130.51
CA GLU A 444 61.50 -48.78 130.14
C GLU A 444 62.33 -48.73 128.85
N GLN A 445 63.25 -49.69 128.64
CA GLN A 445 64.01 -49.83 127.40
C GLN A 445 63.11 -50.24 126.22
N GLU A 446 62.19 -51.19 126.42
CA GLU A 446 61.16 -51.53 125.42
C GLU A 446 60.27 -50.33 125.09
N LEU A 447 59.85 -49.54 126.09
CA LEU A 447 59.06 -48.33 125.86
C LEU A 447 59.85 -47.25 125.10
N GLN A 448 61.15 -47.11 125.35
CA GLN A 448 62.00 -46.17 124.60
C GLN A 448 62.26 -46.65 123.16
N THR A 449 62.46 -47.95 122.93
CA THR A 449 62.58 -48.50 121.58
C THR A 449 61.25 -48.41 120.81
N LEU A 450 60.11 -48.61 121.47
CA LEU A 450 58.79 -48.42 120.87
C LEU A 450 58.50 -46.95 120.57
N LYS A 451 58.86 -46.02 121.47
CA LYS A 451 58.69 -44.58 121.24
C LYS A 451 59.55 -44.08 120.09
N SER A 452 60.81 -44.52 120.03
CA SER A 452 61.72 -44.14 118.94
C SER A 452 61.33 -44.78 117.60
N SER A 453 60.78 -46.00 117.59
CA SER A 453 60.24 -46.62 116.37
C SER A 453 58.95 -45.95 115.90
N GLN A 454 58.04 -45.59 116.81
CA GLN A 454 56.83 -44.83 116.49
C GLN A 454 57.15 -43.40 116.02
N GLN A 455 58.15 -42.72 116.60
CA GLN A 455 58.61 -41.41 116.12
C GLN A 455 59.18 -41.51 114.71
N LYS A 456 60.02 -42.53 114.42
CA LYS A 456 60.51 -42.78 113.05
C LYS A 456 59.36 -43.05 112.07
N MET A 457 58.39 -43.88 112.45
CA MET A 457 57.21 -44.15 111.61
C MET A 457 56.38 -42.88 111.35
N LEU A 458 56.21 -42.02 112.35
CA LEU A 458 55.51 -40.75 112.19
C LEU A 458 56.28 -39.77 111.29
N GLU A 459 57.61 -39.72 111.39
CA GLU A 459 58.45 -38.92 110.49
C GLU A 459 58.40 -39.44 109.05
N ASP A 460 58.41 -40.76 108.85
CA ASP A 460 58.28 -41.37 107.52
C ASP A 460 56.89 -41.14 106.93
N LEU A 461 55.82 -41.23 107.73
CA LEU A 461 54.47 -40.90 107.29
C LEU A 461 54.32 -39.41 106.97
N ARG A 462 54.93 -38.51 107.75
CA ARG A 462 54.96 -37.06 107.44
C ARG A 462 55.73 -36.77 106.16
N LYS A 463 56.85 -37.45 105.90
CA LYS A 463 57.59 -37.33 104.64
C LYS A 463 56.77 -37.86 103.46
N LYS A 464 56.09 -39.01 103.62
CA LYS A 464 55.18 -39.55 102.60
C LYS A 464 54.02 -38.60 102.31
N LEU A 465 53.43 -38.00 103.35
CA LEU A 465 52.36 -37.02 103.21
C LEU A 465 52.83 -35.79 102.42
N ARG A 466 53.96 -35.20 102.81
CA ARG A 466 54.56 -34.07 102.07
C ARG A 466 54.88 -34.41 100.61
N ASN A 467 55.42 -35.61 100.37
CA ASN A 467 55.68 -36.06 99.00
C ASN A 467 54.38 -36.25 98.20
N SER A 468 53.31 -36.77 98.82
CA SER A 468 52.00 -36.90 98.16
C SER A 468 51.31 -35.56 97.90
N GLU A 469 51.47 -34.59 98.81
CA GLU A 469 50.97 -33.23 98.63
C GLU A 469 51.73 -32.52 97.50
N GLN A 470 53.06 -32.70 97.44
CA GLN A 470 53.88 -32.17 96.37
C GLN A 470 53.50 -32.78 95.02
N THR A 471 53.39 -34.11 94.91
CA THR A 471 52.99 -34.76 93.65
C THR A 471 51.56 -34.41 93.24
N SER A 472 50.65 -34.22 94.20
CA SER A 472 49.30 -33.74 93.94
C SER A 472 49.33 -32.30 93.39
N SER A 473 50.13 -31.41 93.98
CA SER A 473 50.24 -30.02 93.51
C SER A 473 50.90 -29.92 92.12
N GLU A 474 51.86 -30.80 91.81
CA GLU A 474 52.45 -30.90 90.48
C GLU A 474 51.47 -31.47 89.45
N ALA A 475 50.61 -32.42 89.86
CA ALA A 475 49.56 -32.97 89.02
C ALA A 475 48.47 -31.92 88.71
N THR A 476 48.03 -31.13 89.69
CA THR A 476 47.06 -30.04 89.47
C THR A 476 47.64 -28.95 88.59
N ALA A 477 48.90 -28.53 88.80
CA ALA A 477 49.55 -27.55 87.94
C ALA A 477 49.75 -28.05 86.50
N LYS A 478 49.94 -29.35 86.29
CA LYS A 478 49.97 -29.97 84.94
C LYS A 478 48.57 -30.02 84.32
N ALA A 479 47.53 -30.36 85.10
CA ALA A 479 46.16 -30.35 84.64
C ALA A 479 45.72 -28.96 84.17
N GLU A 480 45.96 -27.91 84.97
CA GLU A 480 45.64 -26.51 84.60
C GLU A 480 46.38 -26.05 83.33
N LYS A 481 47.62 -26.49 83.12
CA LYS A 481 48.37 -26.20 81.89
C LYS A 481 47.78 -26.90 80.68
N LEU A 482 47.35 -28.16 80.83
CA LEU A 482 46.71 -28.92 79.76
C LEU A 482 45.32 -28.36 79.44
N GLU A 483 44.55 -27.94 80.44
CA GLU A 483 43.25 -27.27 80.26
C GLU A 483 43.42 -25.95 79.49
N LYS A 484 44.35 -25.09 79.89
CA LYS A 484 44.65 -23.85 79.14
C LYS A 484 45.14 -24.12 77.72
N GLN A 485 45.91 -25.19 77.51
CA GLN A 485 46.34 -25.60 76.18
C GLN A 485 45.16 -26.09 75.33
N GLN A 486 44.24 -26.85 75.92
CA GLN A 486 43.02 -27.33 75.25
C GLN A 486 42.07 -26.17 74.94
N GLU A 487 41.89 -25.21 75.86
CA GLU A 487 41.09 -23.99 75.63
C GLU A 487 41.68 -23.15 74.49
N TRP A 488 43.01 -23.01 74.43
CA TRP A 488 43.67 -22.31 73.33
C TRP A 488 43.49 -23.05 72.00
N GLN A 489 43.64 -24.37 71.99
CA GLN A 489 43.40 -25.19 70.80
C GLN A 489 41.93 -25.15 70.35
N ALA A 490 40.97 -25.21 71.28
CA ALA A 490 39.55 -25.07 71.00
C ALA A 490 39.24 -23.69 70.42
N SER A 491 39.75 -22.62 71.04
CA SER A 491 39.60 -21.24 70.54
C SER A 491 40.24 -21.05 69.16
N ALA A 492 41.38 -21.71 68.88
CA ALA A 492 42.03 -21.66 67.58
C ALA A 492 41.21 -22.40 66.51
N LEU A 493 40.66 -23.58 66.84
CA LEU A 493 39.77 -24.33 65.96
C LEU A 493 38.45 -23.59 65.71
N GLU A 494 37.88 -22.94 66.72
CA GLU A 494 36.68 -22.11 66.57
C GLU A 494 36.94 -20.95 65.61
N ARG A 495 38.05 -20.22 65.76
CA ARG A 495 38.44 -19.16 64.82
C ARG A 495 38.64 -19.67 63.40
N GLN A 496 39.26 -20.85 63.24
CA GLN A 496 39.44 -21.46 61.94
C GLN A 496 38.10 -21.90 61.33
N SER A 497 37.18 -22.45 62.14
CA SER A 497 35.84 -22.82 61.69
C SER A 497 34.99 -21.61 61.33
N ALA A 498 35.16 -20.48 62.04
CA ALA A 498 34.51 -19.22 61.72
C ALA A 498 35.05 -18.65 60.40
N ALA A 499 36.37 -18.65 60.19
CA ALA A 499 36.97 -18.24 58.93
C ALA A 499 36.49 -19.09 57.74
N TYR A 500 36.36 -20.42 57.90
CA TYR A 500 35.81 -21.28 56.86
C TYR A 500 34.32 -21.04 56.60
N LYS A 501 33.53 -20.70 57.62
CA LYS A 501 32.13 -20.32 57.45
C LYS A 501 32.02 -19.01 56.67
N ASP A 502 32.83 -18.01 57.01
CA ASP A 502 32.87 -16.73 56.30
C ASP A 502 33.31 -16.92 54.84
N GLU A 503 34.31 -17.77 54.58
CA GLU A 503 34.72 -18.13 53.21
C GLU A 503 33.63 -18.89 52.46
N HIS A 504 32.93 -19.82 53.11
CA HIS A 504 31.82 -20.56 52.53
C HIS A 504 30.66 -19.61 52.18
N GLU A 505 30.30 -18.69 53.07
CA GLU A 505 29.25 -17.69 52.82
C GLU A 505 29.64 -16.73 51.68
N ARG A 506 30.92 -16.32 51.61
CA ARG A 506 31.43 -15.53 50.47
C ARG A 506 31.34 -16.30 49.16
N LEU A 507 31.82 -17.54 49.11
CA LEU A 507 31.75 -18.38 47.91
C LEU A 507 30.30 -18.70 47.51
N GLN A 508 29.41 -18.87 48.48
CA GLN A 508 27.99 -19.08 48.24
C GLN A 508 27.34 -17.81 47.66
N SER A 509 27.69 -16.64 48.18
CA SER A 509 27.28 -15.34 47.63
C SER A 509 27.81 -15.13 46.21
N ASP A 510 29.09 -15.40 45.97
CA ASP A 510 29.70 -15.31 44.63
C ASP A 510 29.06 -16.29 43.64
N TYR A 511 28.72 -17.51 44.08
CA TYR A 511 27.99 -18.47 43.27
C TYR A 511 26.57 -17.99 42.93
N GLN A 512 25.84 -17.43 43.89
CA GLN A 512 24.53 -16.83 43.67
C GLN A 512 24.62 -15.63 42.70
N ASN A 513 25.58 -14.74 42.90
CA ASN A 513 25.84 -13.60 42.00
C ASN A 513 26.19 -14.06 40.58
N SER A 514 26.97 -15.15 40.45
CA SER A 514 27.29 -15.75 39.15
C SER A 514 26.05 -16.37 38.49
N GLN A 515 25.19 -17.05 39.25
CA GLN A 515 23.92 -17.61 38.76
C GLN A 515 22.95 -16.51 38.32
N GLU A 516 22.85 -15.42 39.08
CA GLU A 516 22.06 -14.24 38.69
C GLU A 516 22.62 -13.58 37.43
N GLY A 517 23.94 -13.46 37.32
CA GLY A 517 24.62 -12.99 36.12
C GLY A 517 24.31 -13.87 34.90
N ARG A 518 24.35 -15.20 35.05
CA ARG A 518 23.96 -16.16 34.00
C ARG A 518 22.51 -15.99 33.59
N ARG A 519 21.57 -15.91 34.54
CA ARG A 519 20.14 -15.69 34.26
C ARG A 519 19.89 -14.39 33.50
N LYS A 520 20.59 -13.30 33.87
CA LYS A 520 20.51 -12.02 33.14
C LYS A 520 21.02 -12.15 31.71
N LEU A 521 22.14 -12.85 31.50
CA LEU A 521 22.68 -13.12 30.16
C LEU A 521 21.77 -14.05 29.35
N GLU A 522 21.15 -15.06 29.96
CA GLU A 522 20.16 -15.93 29.32
C GLU A 522 18.90 -15.17 28.92
N GLN A 523 18.42 -14.25 29.76
CA GLN A 523 17.32 -13.34 29.44
C GLN A 523 17.66 -12.42 28.27
N GLN A 524 18.84 -11.78 28.29
CA GLN A 524 19.32 -10.96 27.18
C GLN A 524 19.47 -11.76 25.89
N LEU A 525 19.98 -12.99 25.97
CA LEU A 525 20.09 -13.88 24.81
C LEU A 525 18.70 -14.24 24.29
N ALA A 526 17.74 -14.56 25.16
CA ALA A 526 16.36 -14.83 24.76
C ALA A 526 15.70 -13.61 24.09
N GLU A 527 15.90 -12.41 24.62
CA GLU A 527 15.43 -11.15 24.02
C GLU A 527 16.01 -10.92 22.64
N VAL A 528 17.33 -11.08 22.47
CA VAL A 528 17.99 -10.96 21.16
C VAL A 528 17.49 -12.03 20.19
N THR A 529 17.26 -13.26 20.68
CA THR A 529 16.71 -14.34 19.85
C THR A 529 15.29 -14.03 19.39
N GLN A 530 14.46 -13.44 20.27
CA GLN A 530 13.11 -12.99 19.95
C GLN A 530 13.13 -11.82 18.95
N GLN A 531 14.04 -10.85 19.11
CA GLN A 531 14.22 -9.75 18.17
C GLN A 531 14.66 -10.26 16.79
N LEU A 532 15.60 -11.22 16.74
CA LEU A 532 15.99 -11.87 15.49
C LEU A 532 14.84 -12.63 14.84
N ALA A 533 14.00 -13.32 15.62
CA ALA A 533 12.81 -14.00 15.10
C ALA A 533 11.80 -12.98 14.53
N LYS A 534 11.56 -11.86 15.23
CA LYS A 534 10.70 -10.76 14.75
C LYS A 534 11.23 -10.16 13.45
N LEU A 535 12.52 -9.82 13.40
CA LEU A 535 13.15 -9.28 12.19
C LEU A 535 13.12 -10.27 11.01
N ARG A 536 13.31 -11.56 11.26
CA ARG A 536 13.15 -12.60 10.23
C ARG A 536 11.71 -12.64 9.73
N SER A 537 10.73 -12.63 10.63
CA SER A 537 9.32 -12.63 10.24
C SER A 537 8.91 -11.38 9.46
N SER A 538 9.44 -10.19 9.82
CA SER A 538 9.15 -8.96 9.08
C SER A 538 9.84 -8.96 7.71
N HIS A 539 11.05 -9.49 7.62
CA HIS A 539 11.75 -9.66 6.35
C HIS A 539 11.05 -10.68 5.45
N ASP A 540 10.55 -11.79 6.00
CA ASP A 540 9.79 -12.78 5.24
C ASP A 540 8.42 -12.22 4.79
N ALA A 541 7.77 -11.39 5.60
CA ALA A 541 6.55 -10.67 5.22
C ALA A 541 6.83 -9.68 4.09
N SER A 542 7.83 -8.80 4.24
CA SER A 542 8.24 -7.85 3.21
C SER A 542 8.67 -8.55 1.90
N ALA A 543 9.36 -9.69 1.99
CA ALA A 543 9.73 -10.49 0.82
C ALA A 543 8.52 -11.14 0.14
N LYS A 544 7.47 -11.50 0.88
CA LYS A 544 6.19 -11.96 0.30
C LYS A 544 5.46 -10.81 -0.38
N ASP A 545 5.36 -9.65 0.27
CA ASP A 545 4.71 -8.47 -0.29
C ASP A 545 5.41 -8.01 -1.59
N ALA A 546 6.75 -8.03 -1.61
CA ALA A 546 7.52 -7.75 -2.81
C ALA A 546 7.23 -8.75 -3.93
N LYS A 547 7.14 -10.05 -3.62
CA LYS A 547 6.78 -11.09 -4.61
C LYS A 547 5.36 -10.93 -5.13
N GLU A 548 4.41 -10.60 -4.25
CA GLU A 548 3.02 -10.35 -4.64
C GLU A 548 2.90 -9.09 -5.51
N SER A 549 3.61 -8.02 -5.17
CA SER A 549 3.66 -6.81 -5.99
C SER A 549 4.25 -7.08 -7.39
N LEU A 550 5.30 -7.90 -7.47
CA LEU A 550 5.94 -8.27 -8.73
C LEU A 550 5.04 -9.20 -9.55
N ALA A 551 4.28 -10.10 -8.90
CA ALA A 551 3.28 -10.93 -9.56
C ALA A 551 2.10 -10.10 -10.10
N ARG A 552 1.64 -9.08 -9.35
CA ARG A 552 0.61 -8.12 -9.81
C ARG A 552 1.11 -7.32 -11.01
N ALA A 553 2.32 -6.76 -10.92
CA ALA A 553 2.93 -6.03 -12.03
C ALA A 553 3.11 -6.91 -13.28
N ALA A 554 3.49 -8.18 -13.13
CA ALA A 554 3.59 -9.13 -14.23
C ALA A 554 2.21 -9.46 -14.84
N ALA A 555 1.16 -9.59 -14.01
CA ALA A 555 -0.21 -9.79 -14.48
C ALA A 555 -0.74 -8.56 -15.24
N ASP A 556 -0.47 -7.36 -14.73
CA ASP A 556 -0.83 -6.10 -15.37
C ASP A 556 -0.11 -5.95 -16.72
N GLN A 557 1.19 -6.26 -16.76
CA GLN A 557 1.97 -6.26 -18.00
C GLN A 557 1.40 -7.25 -19.03
N ALA A 558 1.04 -8.46 -18.61
CA ALA A 558 0.40 -9.44 -19.49
C ALA A 558 -0.98 -8.96 -19.99
N SER A 559 -1.76 -8.27 -19.14
CA SER A 559 -3.04 -7.68 -19.53
C SER A 559 -2.87 -6.56 -20.56
N LEU A 560 -1.86 -5.70 -20.38
CA LEU A 560 -1.54 -4.62 -21.33
C LEU A 560 -1.03 -5.18 -22.66
N GLN A 561 -0.23 -6.25 -22.65
CA GLN A 561 0.18 -6.95 -23.86
C GLN A 561 -1.01 -7.56 -24.60
N SER A 562 -1.96 -8.17 -23.87
CA SER A 562 -3.21 -8.68 -24.45
C SER A 562 -4.06 -7.55 -25.06
N GLN A 563 -4.17 -6.41 -24.38
CA GLN A 563 -4.88 -5.24 -24.91
C GLN A 563 -4.21 -4.67 -26.16
N LEU A 564 -2.88 -4.57 -26.17
CA LEU A 564 -2.11 -4.17 -27.36
C LEU A 564 -2.38 -5.09 -28.54
N GLN A 565 -2.31 -6.42 -28.34
CA GLN A 565 -2.63 -7.39 -29.39
C GLN A 565 -4.08 -7.25 -29.88
N ALA A 566 -5.03 -7.00 -28.98
CA ALA A 566 -6.43 -6.77 -29.36
C ALA A 566 -6.60 -5.47 -30.17
N VAL A 567 -5.87 -4.40 -29.83
CA VAL A 567 -5.87 -3.14 -30.58
C VAL A 567 -5.21 -3.32 -31.95
N GLU A 568 -4.10 -4.04 -32.05
CA GLU A 568 -3.45 -4.38 -33.33
C GLU A 568 -4.37 -5.22 -34.23
N GLN A 569 -5.10 -6.19 -33.66
CA GLN A 569 -6.11 -6.96 -34.38
C GLN A 569 -7.26 -6.06 -34.87
N ARG A 570 -7.76 -5.14 -34.04
CA ARG A 570 -8.78 -4.17 -34.47
C ARG A 570 -8.27 -3.22 -35.54
N LEU A 571 -7.03 -2.76 -35.44
CA LEU A 571 -6.41 -1.87 -36.41
C LEU A 571 -6.23 -2.58 -37.77
N SER A 572 -5.80 -3.83 -37.77
CA SER A 572 -5.73 -4.64 -39.01
C SER A 572 -7.12 -4.93 -39.60
N GLN A 573 -8.15 -5.15 -38.77
CA GLN A 573 -9.54 -5.26 -39.21
C GLN A 573 -10.02 -3.96 -39.87
N VAL A 574 -9.85 -2.81 -39.22
CA VAL A 574 -10.24 -1.50 -39.76
C VAL A 574 -9.47 -1.19 -41.05
N GLN A 575 -8.19 -1.54 -41.14
CA GLN A 575 -7.43 -1.40 -42.39
C GLN A 575 -8.01 -2.26 -43.52
N SER A 576 -8.41 -3.50 -43.22
CA SER A 576 -9.04 -4.39 -44.20
C SER A 576 -10.42 -3.89 -44.63
N GLU A 577 -11.20 -3.35 -43.70
CA GLU A 577 -12.50 -2.73 -43.98
C GLU A 577 -12.32 -1.47 -44.82
N LEU A 578 -11.33 -0.64 -44.51
CA LEU A 578 -11.00 0.56 -45.29
C LEU A 578 -10.62 0.17 -46.72
N GLN A 579 -9.74 -0.83 -46.92
CA GLN A 579 -9.41 -1.35 -48.25
C GLN A 579 -10.64 -1.89 -48.99
N LEU A 580 -11.54 -2.57 -48.29
CA LEU A 580 -12.78 -3.09 -48.86
C LEU A 580 -13.77 -1.98 -49.23
N THR A 581 -13.87 -0.92 -48.42
CA THR A 581 -14.68 0.27 -48.75
C THR A 581 -14.06 1.07 -49.89
N SER A 582 -12.74 1.19 -49.95
CA SER A 582 -12.02 1.86 -51.04
C SER A 582 -12.23 1.12 -52.36
N SER A 583 -12.14 -0.22 -52.36
CA SER A 583 -12.42 -1.02 -53.57
C SER A 583 -13.89 -0.94 -53.99
N ARG A 584 -14.84 -0.89 -53.03
CA ARG A 584 -16.26 -0.64 -53.33
C ARG A 584 -16.50 0.75 -53.89
N ALA A 585 -15.83 1.78 -53.38
CA ALA A 585 -15.92 3.15 -53.88
C ALA A 585 -15.41 3.23 -55.33
N LEU A 586 -14.23 2.65 -55.61
CA LEU A 586 -13.68 2.56 -56.96
C LEU A 586 -14.63 1.81 -57.92
N ALA A 587 -15.19 0.67 -57.49
CA ALA A 587 -16.17 -0.06 -58.30
C ALA A 587 -17.47 0.73 -58.55
N ALA A 588 -17.90 1.56 -57.58
CA ALA A 588 -19.04 2.45 -57.74
C ALA A 588 -18.73 3.61 -58.68
N GLU A 589 -17.52 4.18 -58.64
CA GLU A 589 -17.05 5.19 -59.59
C GLU A 589 -16.98 4.63 -61.02
N GLU A 590 -16.48 3.41 -61.20
CA GLU A 590 -16.52 2.70 -62.48
C GLU A 590 -17.96 2.45 -62.95
N GLY A 591 -18.86 2.07 -62.03
CA GLY A 591 -20.28 1.90 -62.31
C GLY A 591 -20.96 3.21 -62.74
N LEU A 592 -20.64 4.32 -62.07
CA LEU A 592 -21.14 5.65 -62.40
C LEU A 592 -20.61 6.13 -63.76
N SER A 593 -19.33 5.90 -64.04
CA SER A 593 -18.73 6.17 -65.36
C SER A 593 -19.41 5.38 -66.47
N LYS A 594 -19.69 4.09 -66.27
CA LYS A 594 -20.46 3.26 -67.21
C LYS A 594 -21.87 3.78 -67.41
N ALA A 595 -22.59 4.10 -66.33
CA ALA A 595 -23.93 4.66 -66.40
C ALA A 595 -23.97 6.03 -67.10
N GLN A 596 -22.95 6.87 -66.90
CA GLN A 596 -22.81 8.13 -67.62
C GLN A 596 -22.59 7.92 -69.11
N LEU A 597 -21.76 6.94 -69.51
CA LEU A 597 -21.58 6.55 -70.90
C LEU A 597 -22.88 6.01 -71.52
N GLU A 598 -23.58 5.12 -70.83
CA GLU A 598 -24.88 4.61 -71.27
C GLU A 598 -25.92 5.73 -71.43
N LEU A 599 -25.94 6.70 -70.51
CA LEU A 599 -26.81 7.88 -70.61
C LEU A 599 -26.44 8.76 -71.81
N GLN A 600 -25.15 8.95 -72.09
CA GLN A 600 -24.69 9.69 -73.28
C GLN A 600 -25.10 8.95 -74.57
N GLU A 601 -24.93 7.63 -74.62
CA GLU A 601 -25.37 6.82 -75.76
C GLU A 601 -26.89 6.87 -75.94
N ALA A 602 -27.67 6.79 -74.86
CA ALA A 602 -29.12 6.91 -74.90
C ALA A 602 -29.56 8.30 -75.39
N ARG A 603 -28.89 9.37 -74.94
CA ARG A 603 -29.11 10.73 -75.43
C ARG A 603 -28.81 10.85 -76.92
N LEU A 604 -27.72 10.25 -77.40
CA LEU A 604 -27.37 10.24 -78.82
C LEU A 604 -28.41 9.46 -79.64
N LYS A 605 -28.86 8.29 -79.16
CA LYS A 605 -29.92 7.50 -79.80
C LYS A 605 -31.23 8.28 -79.88
N ALA A 606 -31.68 8.86 -78.77
CA ALA A 606 -32.89 9.68 -78.74
C ALA A 606 -32.78 10.89 -79.66
N ASN A 607 -31.62 11.57 -79.70
CA ASN A 607 -31.42 12.69 -80.61
C ASN A 607 -31.45 12.26 -82.08
N ASN A 608 -30.88 11.10 -82.41
CA ASN A 608 -30.96 10.51 -83.74
C ASN A 608 -32.41 10.14 -84.12
N GLU A 609 -33.19 9.60 -83.19
CA GLU A 609 -34.61 9.29 -83.41
C GLU A 609 -35.44 10.57 -83.63
N VAL A 610 -35.20 11.63 -82.85
CA VAL A 610 -35.83 12.94 -83.04
C VAL A 610 -35.47 13.54 -84.41
N GLU A 611 -34.19 13.49 -84.80
CA GLU A 611 -33.74 13.93 -86.11
C GLU A 611 -34.37 13.11 -87.25
N GLN A 612 -34.49 11.79 -87.08
CA GLN A 612 -35.19 10.93 -88.04
C GLN A 612 -36.68 11.26 -88.13
N ALA A 613 -37.36 11.43 -87.00
CA ALA A 613 -38.78 11.83 -86.96
C ALA A 613 -38.99 13.21 -87.60
N LYS A 614 -38.07 14.16 -87.37
CA LYS A 614 -38.09 15.47 -88.02
C LYS A 614 -37.94 15.35 -89.54
N ARG A 615 -37.00 14.53 -90.03
CA ARG A 615 -36.84 14.26 -91.47
C ARG A 615 -38.08 13.60 -92.08
N GLN A 616 -38.73 12.68 -91.35
CA GLN A 616 -39.99 12.06 -91.78
C GLN A 616 -41.12 13.09 -91.84
N ALA A 617 -41.28 13.90 -90.80
CA ALA A 617 -42.28 14.97 -90.76
C ALA A 617 -42.05 16.00 -91.87
N GLU A 618 -40.80 16.37 -92.17
CA GLU A 618 -40.47 17.24 -93.30
C GLU A 618 -40.81 16.59 -94.66
N ALA A 619 -40.56 15.28 -94.81
CA ALA A 619 -40.93 14.54 -96.02
C ALA A 619 -42.46 14.47 -96.20
N ASP A 620 -43.20 14.20 -95.13
CA ASP A 620 -44.66 14.19 -95.14
C ASP A 620 -45.24 15.58 -95.39
N PHE A 621 -44.67 16.62 -94.77
CA PHE A 621 -45.05 18.01 -95.05
C PHE A 621 -44.85 18.36 -96.52
N ARG A 622 -43.71 17.97 -97.13
CA ARG A 622 -43.46 18.15 -98.57
C ARG A 622 -44.48 17.37 -99.41
N ARG A 623 -44.83 16.14 -99.02
CA ARG A 623 -45.83 15.32 -99.70
C ARG A 623 -47.22 15.94 -99.63
N LEU A 624 -47.68 16.35 -98.45
CA LEU A 624 -48.95 17.04 -98.24
C LEU A 624 -49.00 18.36 -98.99
N THR A 625 -47.91 19.14 -99.00
CA THR A 625 -47.81 20.37 -99.77
C THR A 625 -47.97 20.12 -101.28
N ARG A 626 -47.38 19.04 -101.80
CA ARG A 626 -47.57 18.63 -103.20
C ARG A 626 -49.01 18.21 -103.48
N GLN A 627 -49.64 17.47 -102.56
CA GLN A 627 -51.06 17.08 -102.68
C GLN A 627 -51.99 18.29 -102.64
N MET A 628 -51.76 19.25 -101.74
CA MET A 628 -52.46 20.52 -101.67
C MET A 628 -52.34 21.30 -102.98
N LYS A 629 -51.12 21.43 -103.54
CA LYS A 629 -50.92 22.09 -104.84
C LYS A 629 -51.63 21.37 -105.99
N ALA A 630 -51.63 20.03 -106.00
CA ALA A 630 -52.34 19.25 -107.01
C ALA A 630 -53.87 19.36 -106.89
N LEU A 631 -54.40 19.44 -105.66
CA LEU A 631 -55.82 19.69 -105.43
C LEU A 631 -56.20 21.12 -105.82
N GLN A 632 -55.37 22.11 -105.53
CA GLN A 632 -55.56 23.49 -105.97
C GLN A 632 -55.54 23.62 -107.50
N SER A 633 -54.60 22.97 -108.20
CA SER A 633 -54.57 22.99 -109.67
C SER A 633 -55.80 22.30 -110.25
N ARG A 634 -56.22 21.16 -109.68
CA ARG A 634 -57.43 20.46 -110.11
C ARG A 634 -58.68 21.29 -109.88
N ALA A 635 -58.79 21.99 -108.75
CA ALA A 635 -59.90 22.90 -108.49
C ALA A 635 -59.93 24.06 -109.49
N GLN A 636 -58.77 24.63 -109.85
CA GLN A 636 -58.67 25.65 -110.90
C GLN A 636 -59.07 25.10 -112.28
N ASP A 637 -58.67 23.88 -112.63
CA ASP A 637 -59.08 23.23 -113.88
C ASP A 637 -60.59 22.98 -113.92
N GLU A 638 -61.18 22.55 -112.80
CA GLU A 638 -62.63 22.36 -112.65
C GLU A 638 -63.39 23.69 -112.73
N GLU A 639 -62.87 24.76 -112.13
CA GLU A 639 -63.39 26.13 -112.25
C GLU A 639 -63.32 26.64 -113.70
N GLN A 640 -62.20 26.39 -114.40
CA GLN A 640 -62.07 26.70 -115.82
C GLN A 640 -63.08 25.91 -116.68
N ARG A 641 -63.26 24.62 -116.42
CA ARG A 641 -64.28 23.80 -117.11
C ARG A 641 -65.69 24.32 -116.83
N ALA A 642 -66.01 24.67 -115.59
CA ALA A 642 -67.30 25.25 -115.23
C ALA A 642 -67.54 26.59 -115.96
N SER A 643 -66.52 27.46 -116.02
CA SER A 643 -66.62 28.72 -116.78
C SER A 643 -66.78 28.50 -118.29
N GLN A 644 -66.14 27.48 -118.87
CA GLN A 644 -66.33 27.10 -120.27
C GLN A 644 -67.73 26.55 -120.53
N LEU A 645 -68.26 25.71 -119.63
CA LEU A 645 -69.63 25.21 -119.72
C LEU A 645 -70.66 26.33 -119.62
N LEU A 646 -70.45 27.31 -118.72
CA LEU A 646 -71.31 28.50 -118.63
C LEU A 646 -71.29 29.30 -119.93
N ARG A 647 -70.11 29.55 -120.52
CA ARG A 647 -70.02 30.23 -121.84
C ARG A 647 -70.70 29.43 -122.94
N ALA A 648 -70.58 28.10 -122.94
CA ALA A 648 -71.27 27.24 -123.91
C ALA A 648 -72.79 27.29 -123.73
N GLN A 649 -73.27 27.32 -122.48
CA GLN A 649 -74.69 27.45 -122.16
C GLN A 649 -75.24 28.83 -122.55
N GLU A 650 -74.48 29.91 -122.36
CA GLU A 650 -74.80 31.25 -122.85
C GLU A 650 -74.85 31.31 -124.38
N ALA A 651 -73.90 30.65 -125.06
CA ALA A 651 -73.89 30.56 -126.53
C ALA A 651 -75.11 29.80 -127.06
N LEU A 652 -75.48 28.67 -126.45
CA LEU A 652 -76.70 27.93 -126.79
C LEU A 652 -77.96 28.76 -126.55
N ARG A 653 -78.01 29.51 -125.45
CA ARG A 653 -79.14 30.41 -125.15
C ARG A 653 -79.27 31.51 -126.21
N LEU A 654 -78.15 32.06 -126.69
CA LEU A 654 -78.14 33.04 -127.78
C LEU A 654 -78.57 32.42 -129.13
N GLN A 655 -78.14 31.19 -129.42
CA GLN A 655 -78.60 30.45 -130.61
C GLN A 655 -80.11 30.20 -130.56
N TRP A 656 -80.65 29.73 -129.44
CA TRP A 656 -82.10 29.58 -129.28
C TRP A 656 -82.86 30.90 -129.40
N GLN A 657 -82.31 32.01 -128.88
CA GLN A 657 -82.92 33.32 -129.08
C GLN A 657 -82.93 33.75 -130.55
N SER A 658 -81.89 33.42 -131.33
CA SER A 658 -81.88 33.72 -132.76
C SER A 658 -82.79 32.80 -133.56
N GLU A 659 -82.82 31.50 -133.24
CA GLU A 659 -83.72 30.51 -133.85
C GLU A 659 -85.19 30.87 -133.59
N LEU A 660 -85.55 31.20 -132.34
CA LEU A 660 -86.89 31.70 -132.01
C LEU A 660 -87.20 33.03 -132.69
N GLY A 661 -86.19 33.89 -132.89
CA GLY A 661 -86.32 35.12 -133.67
C GLY A 661 -86.67 34.83 -135.14
N MET A 662 -85.96 33.90 -135.76
CA MET A 662 -86.17 33.45 -137.14
C MET A 662 -87.53 32.75 -137.30
N GLU A 663 -87.90 31.86 -136.38
CA GLU A 663 -89.21 31.20 -136.38
C GLU A 663 -90.35 32.21 -136.21
N ARG A 664 -90.16 33.22 -135.36
CA ARG A 664 -91.13 34.31 -135.20
C ARG A 664 -91.26 35.13 -136.48
N GLU A 665 -90.16 35.47 -137.15
CA GLU A 665 -90.18 36.17 -138.44
C GLU A 665 -90.84 35.33 -139.54
N GLU A 666 -90.58 34.02 -139.59
CA GLU A 666 -91.23 33.09 -140.51
C GLU A 666 -92.74 33.00 -140.24
N LEU A 667 -93.16 32.87 -138.98
CA LEU A 667 -94.57 32.85 -138.60
C LEU A 667 -95.27 34.18 -138.90
N GLU A 668 -94.62 35.31 -138.64
CA GLU A 668 -95.12 36.64 -139.01
C GLU A 668 -95.31 36.74 -140.55
N SER A 669 -94.37 36.22 -141.34
CA SER A 669 -94.47 36.18 -142.81
C SER A 669 -95.60 35.26 -143.31
N GLN A 670 -95.84 34.13 -142.65
CA GLN A 670 -96.94 33.21 -142.98
C GLN A 670 -98.30 33.81 -142.63
N VAL A 671 -98.41 34.52 -141.50
CA VAL A 671 -99.62 35.25 -141.11
C VAL A 671 -99.93 36.37 -142.11
N GLU A 672 -98.92 37.10 -142.59
CA GLU A 672 -99.12 38.10 -143.64
C GLU A 672 -99.60 37.48 -144.97
N ARG A 673 -99.05 36.34 -145.36
CA ARG A 673 -99.48 35.60 -146.56
C ARG A 673 -100.93 35.14 -146.44
N LEU A 674 -101.30 34.55 -145.31
CA LEU A 674 -102.68 34.10 -145.02
C LEU A 674 -103.67 35.27 -144.94
N ARG A 675 -103.25 36.45 -144.46
CA ARG A 675 -104.06 37.67 -144.50
C ARG A 675 -104.35 38.13 -145.94
N ARG A 676 -103.36 38.08 -146.83
CA ARG A 676 -103.53 38.41 -148.25
C ARG A 676 -104.47 37.42 -148.96
N GLU A 677 -104.35 36.13 -148.66
CA GLU A 677 -105.20 35.08 -149.23
C GLU A 677 -106.67 35.16 -148.73
N ASN A 678 -106.89 35.46 -147.44
CA ASN A 678 -108.23 35.67 -146.89
C ASN A 678 -108.95 36.91 -147.46
N ALA A 679 -108.20 37.98 -147.77
CA ALA A 679 -108.77 39.16 -148.42
C ALA A 679 -109.27 38.84 -149.84
N ALA A 680 -108.56 37.98 -150.58
CA ALA A 680 -108.93 37.58 -151.94
C ALA A 680 -110.14 36.62 -152.00
N ILE A 681 -110.35 35.79 -150.97
CA ILE A 681 -111.52 34.89 -150.88
C ILE A 681 -112.78 35.67 -150.54
N ARG A 682 -112.71 36.67 -149.64
CA ARG A 682 -113.86 37.54 -149.31
C ARG A 682 -114.35 38.37 -150.50
N GLY A 683 -113.50 38.65 -151.48
CA GLY A 683 -113.89 39.31 -152.74
C GLY A 683 -114.73 38.44 -153.68
N ARG A 684 -114.53 37.11 -153.69
CA ARG A 684 -115.24 36.18 -154.59
C ARG A 684 -116.59 35.69 -154.08
N VAL A 685 -116.89 35.85 -152.80
CA VAL A 685 -118.14 35.39 -152.16
C VAL A 685 -119.26 36.46 -152.19
N LYS A 686 -118.95 37.72 -152.54
CA LYS A 686 -119.89 38.87 -152.38
C LYS A 686 -120.71 39.27 -153.63
N HIS A 687 -120.68 38.52 -154.72
CA HIS A 687 -121.53 38.79 -155.90
C HIS A 687 -122.33 37.59 -156.42
N GLY A 688 -122.25 36.42 -155.75
CA GLY A 688 -122.94 35.20 -156.17
C GLY A 688 -124.23 34.86 -155.43
N PHE A 689 -124.59 35.51 -154.33
CA PHE A 689 -125.72 35.08 -153.50
C PHE A 689 -126.51 36.25 -152.89
N GLN A 690 -127.33 36.91 -153.73
CA GLN A 690 -128.71 37.22 -153.35
C GLN A 690 -129.51 35.95 -153.61
N THR A 691 -129.81 35.15 -152.58
CA THR A 691 -131.00 34.30 -152.43
C THR A 691 -130.86 33.39 -151.22
N LEU A 692 -131.90 33.37 -150.39
CA LEU A 692 -132.28 32.36 -149.40
C LEU A 692 -131.76 32.48 -147.95
N VAL A 693 -132.73 32.85 -147.08
CA VAL A 693 -133.07 32.21 -145.78
C VAL A 693 -132.13 32.53 -144.61
N SER A 694 -132.45 33.51 -143.75
CA SER A 694 -133.26 33.41 -142.51
C SER A 694 -132.63 32.56 -141.40
N GLY A 695 -132.40 33.17 -140.21
CA GLY A 695 -132.23 32.45 -138.94
C GLY A 695 -131.13 33.00 -137.99
N PRO A 696 -131.44 33.39 -136.73
CA PRO A 696 -130.50 34.02 -135.79
C PRO A 696 -130.02 33.07 -134.65
N GLU A 697 -129.11 33.58 -133.80
CA GLU A 697 -128.98 33.36 -132.32
C GLU A 697 -127.56 33.09 -131.74
N LEU A 698 -127.26 33.89 -130.68
CA LEU A 698 -126.65 33.61 -129.34
C LEU A 698 -125.21 33.04 -129.25
N VAL A 699 -124.20 33.60 -128.56
CA VAL A 699 -123.96 34.23 -127.22
C VAL A 699 -123.01 33.37 -126.33
N THR A 700 -122.25 34.06 -125.47
CA THR A 700 -121.30 33.67 -124.38
C THR A 700 -119.82 33.45 -124.79
N ARG A 701 -118.80 34.23 -124.36
CA ARG A 701 -118.29 34.71 -123.05
C ARG A 701 -117.74 33.59 -122.15
N VAL A 702 -116.45 33.66 -121.80
CA VAL A 702 -115.83 33.52 -120.44
C VAL A 702 -114.28 33.54 -120.59
N PRO A 703 -113.50 34.02 -119.58
CA PRO A 703 -112.25 34.73 -119.78
C PRO A 703 -110.97 34.09 -119.17
N LEU A 704 -109.84 34.69 -119.54
CA LEU A 704 -108.62 35.02 -118.79
C LEU A 704 -108.14 34.13 -117.63
N SER A 705 -106.88 33.71 -117.76
CA SER A 705 -105.77 34.18 -116.91
C SER A 705 -104.49 34.23 -117.71
#